data_AF-A0AAD7ZBA1-F1
#
_entry.id   AF-A0AAD7ZBA1-F1
#
_cell.length_a   1.000
_cell.length_b   1.000
_cell.length_c   1.000
_cell.angle_alpha   90.00
_cell.angle_beta   90.00
_cell.angle_gamma   90.00
#
_symmetry.space_group_name_H-M   'P 1'
#
loop_
_entity.id
_entity.type
_entity.pdbx_description
1 polymer ?
#
loop_
_entity_poly.entity_id
_entity_poly.type
_entity_poly.pdbx_seq_one_letter_code
_entity_poly.pdbx_strand_id
1 'polypeptide(L)'
;MSELPPLPIVDDDGEPSHLVQELKKKHEFPPLMMEKSWTKAVPYRDSSEYLKPSESIGSCYTPSARKLKIQDLPPRRRKLPKQNFMLDENGKLKYPPKIRKVESFEKEKEYSTPGIVKLQDLLSGKYHEQKLKKQEKKALKQAHMAKQRRLKEEEEYKKEKQMLAQMEAEQPIHPDDQLKMLKDAVEYEQQLEVRKEDIYRIEYYLTKGIRDDMIEPFPEYLLIEAKKRVGDKYMSKKEYSPLIAAMENEILSDYYISIRKAIFKYIMEDPAQRKRLNILTLPVDYPAIIIRAPVPWHCNYVIASQLLQHKLFICNPVLLCIRDLWELEYSNMVIVPVERLMDEYPPPIESEKLEIAVENYCTESLNILKKRWLPQCAEIFLGFKEYWKHLVPKTSGESLKLVKLFFECACTLMSMQIRRLVMKSLSHFLKLIALYKGGNDFGDVFEDCTLNNRPLACFDKIIEVNNKLPRVDLLFPEFAEEELFLHAVHLEEVEVQEIIDESLKSYNTNLVGPYTYLKSYEPYFHILRGEARENMLKFMATDPFPLLKDFTRRIDKYNDLKNEICFLRRVIPLNFISLDCNELNDTLWNLVDELRNHLVDYHVNNNRTHNREICDTFDKMSNRASELPETTAELVELQNYINECRDVTMYQLREKIRTTAENVIFLMQHAILPPEDIQLNSRTFIWPKDMEAVLELSQTRLTHRREMVEGVLKSKRYDFDAKIYLLKNVYDKELEIFKKKDPPILTKEEMEENVQIIEHITALLTEDKAEAEAINEEEQLLDFDPSSFLVLQNMLNVAEPLDRLWHIVYNFHMNHDKWYYGPFLLLDADEVKEEVDNMWRTLYKLAKTLYDIPGAKRIAEMVRAKVEKFRQYVPVLQVVCNKGLQDRHWTQ
;
A
#
# COMPACT_ATOMS: atom_id res chain seq x y z
N MET A 1 -35.08 -119.28 -11.95
CA MET A 1 -35.65 -119.32 -10.60
C MET A 1 -34.51 -119.51 -9.62
N SER A 2 -34.22 -118.47 -8.86
CA SER A 2 -33.31 -118.46 -7.71
C SER A 2 -33.73 -117.24 -6.87
N GLU A 3 -34.12 -117.52 -5.63
CA GLU A 3 -35.08 -116.78 -4.80
C GLU A 3 -34.61 -115.37 -4.37
N LEU A 4 -35.56 -114.45 -4.28
CA LEU A 4 -35.41 -113.16 -3.59
C LEU A 4 -35.20 -113.41 -2.08
N PRO A 5 -34.33 -112.65 -1.38
CA PRO A 5 -34.19 -112.75 0.06
C PRO A 5 -35.43 -112.15 0.76
N PRO A 6 -35.80 -112.64 1.97
CA PRO A 6 -37.04 -112.28 2.64
C PRO A 6 -37.04 -110.83 3.15
N LEU A 7 -38.21 -110.19 3.11
CA LEU A 7 -38.50 -108.85 3.63
C LEU A 7 -38.38 -108.78 5.17
N PRO A 8 -38.06 -107.60 5.75
CA PRO A 8 -37.69 -107.45 7.16
C PRO A 8 -38.89 -107.54 8.12
N ILE A 9 -38.63 -108.11 9.30
CA ILE A 9 -39.56 -108.18 10.43
C ILE A 9 -39.63 -106.80 11.10
N VAL A 10 -40.86 -106.34 11.35
CA VAL A 10 -41.20 -105.09 12.06
C VAL A 10 -41.52 -105.48 13.51
N ASP A 11 -41.01 -104.73 14.49
CA ASP A 11 -41.43 -104.89 15.90
C ASP A 11 -42.81 -104.22 16.11
N ASP A 12 -43.58 -104.68 17.10
CA ASP A 12 -45.02 -104.40 17.29
C ASP A 12 -45.44 -102.91 17.46
N ASP A 13 -44.51 -101.96 17.46
CA ASP A 13 -44.78 -100.51 17.50
C ASP A 13 -44.51 -99.77 16.17
N GLY A 14 -44.21 -100.49 15.08
CA GLY A 14 -44.09 -99.90 13.73
C GLY A 14 -42.83 -99.08 13.45
N GLU A 15 -41.91 -98.97 14.41
CA GLU A 15 -40.56 -98.43 14.22
C GLU A 15 -39.61 -99.55 13.74
N PRO A 16 -38.86 -99.37 12.63
CA PRO A 16 -37.89 -100.38 12.18
C PRO A 16 -36.76 -100.55 13.21
N SER A 17 -36.33 -101.79 13.46
CA SER A 17 -35.15 -102.14 14.29
C SER A 17 -33.94 -101.24 14.01
N HIS A 18 -33.13 -100.92 15.03
CA HIS A 18 -31.91 -100.10 14.91
C HIS A 18 -31.00 -100.54 13.74
N LEU A 19 -30.86 -101.85 13.53
CA LEU A 19 -30.10 -102.42 12.41
C LEU A 19 -30.73 -102.11 11.04
N VAL A 20 -32.07 -102.08 10.96
CA VAL A 20 -32.81 -101.74 9.74
C VAL A 20 -32.78 -100.23 9.47
N GLN A 21 -32.82 -99.40 10.51
CA GLN A 21 -32.60 -97.95 10.38
C GLN A 21 -31.18 -97.64 9.91
N GLU A 22 -30.18 -98.35 10.44
CA GLU A 22 -28.78 -98.20 10.04
C GLU A 22 -28.56 -98.70 8.60
N LEU A 23 -29.20 -99.80 8.19
CA LEU A 23 -29.18 -100.29 6.80
C LEU A 23 -29.91 -99.35 5.83
N LYS A 24 -31.06 -98.79 6.22
CA LYS A 24 -31.76 -97.76 5.42
C LYS A 24 -30.89 -96.51 5.24
N LYS A 25 -30.25 -96.02 6.31
CA LYS A 25 -29.29 -94.89 6.23
C LYS A 25 -28.05 -95.22 5.38
N LYS A 26 -27.49 -96.44 5.50
CA LYS A 26 -26.36 -96.90 4.66
C LYS A 26 -26.75 -97.07 3.18
N HIS A 27 -28.02 -97.29 2.89
CA HIS A 27 -28.53 -97.38 1.52
C HIS A 27 -28.86 -96.01 0.92
N GLU A 28 -29.39 -95.08 1.74
CA GLU A 28 -29.68 -93.69 1.35
C GLU A 28 -28.40 -92.86 1.18
N PHE A 29 -27.39 -93.11 2.02
CA PHE A 29 -26.04 -92.52 1.94
C PHE A 29 -24.95 -93.60 2.04
N PRO A 30 -24.52 -94.19 0.91
CA PRO A 30 -23.41 -95.14 0.90
C PRO A 30 -22.12 -94.54 1.48
N PRO A 31 -21.30 -95.29 2.24
CA PRO A 31 -20.06 -94.76 2.81
C PRO A 31 -19.04 -94.36 1.73
N LEU A 32 -18.35 -93.24 1.98
CA LEU A 32 -17.27 -92.72 1.13
C LEU A 32 -15.93 -93.42 1.43
N MET A 33 -15.64 -93.60 2.71
CA MET A 33 -14.35 -94.11 3.22
C MET A 33 -14.51 -95.52 3.81
N MET A 34 -13.42 -96.28 3.84
CA MET A 34 -13.39 -97.57 4.53
C MET A 34 -13.30 -97.38 6.05
N GLU A 35 -14.14 -98.07 6.83
CA GLU A 35 -14.10 -98.01 8.31
C GLU A 35 -12.81 -98.61 8.91
N LYS A 36 -12.16 -99.54 8.21
CA LYS A 36 -10.93 -100.22 8.65
C LYS A 36 -9.91 -100.23 7.51
N SER A 37 -9.04 -99.23 7.49
CA SER A 37 -7.91 -99.13 6.56
C SER A 37 -6.60 -98.89 7.30
N TRP A 38 -5.47 -99.24 6.67
CA TRP A 38 -4.13 -99.02 7.22
C TRP A 38 -3.68 -97.55 7.13
N THR A 39 -4.31 -96.77 6.25
CA THR A 39 -4.10 -95.32 6.08
C THR A 39 -5.41 -94.58 6.36
N LYS A 40 -5.33 -93.34 6.88
CA LYS A 40 -6.49 -92.61 7.40
C LYS A 40 -7.54 -92.21 6.36
N ALA A 41 -7.24 -92.27 5.06
CA ALA A 41 -8.16 -91.83 4.02
C ALA A 41 -8.19 -92.76 2.79
N VAL A 42 -8.70 -94.00 2.94
CA VAL A 42 -8.89 -94.93 1.80
C VAL A 42 -10.33 -94.87 1.28
N PRO A 43 -10.56 -94.51 -0.01
CA PRO A 43 -11.88 -94.54 -0.62
C PRO A 43 -12.46 -95.95 -0.68
N TYR A 44 -13.78 -96.07 -0.54
CA TYR A 44 -14.48 -97.37 -0.62
C TYR A 44 -14.27 -98.11 -1.94
N ARG A 45 -13.94 -97.40 -3.04
CA ARG A 45 -13.65 -98.00 -4.35
C ARG A 45 -12.58 -99.09 -4.29
N ASP A 46 -11.56 -98.91 -3.46
CA ASP A 46 -10.41 -99.80 -3.41
C ASP A 46 -10.72 -101.11 -2.64
N SER A 47 -11.96 -101.29 -2.17
CA SER A 47 -12.40 -102.51 -1.48
C SER A 47 -12.77 -103.67 -2.41
N SER A 48 -13.15 -103.41 -3.67
CA SER A 48 -13.71 -104.43 -4.57
C SER A 48 -12.68 -105.40 -5.19
N GLU A 49 -11.38 -105.23 -4.91
CA GLU A 49 -10.32 -106.14 -5.38
C GLU A 49 -9.58 -106.87 -4.25
N TYR A 50 -10.06 -106.82 -3.00
CA TYR A 50 -9.41 -107.50 -1.87
C TYR A 50 -10.18 -108.75 -1.41
N LEU A 51 -9.98 -109.87 -2.11
CA LEU A 51 -10.21 -111.20 -1.54
C LEU A 51 -9.05 -111.54 -0.60
N LYS A 52 -9.34 -111.90 0.66
CA LYS A 52 -8.31 -112.45 1.57
C LYS A 52 -7.69 -113.69 0.90
N PRO A 53 -6.35 -113.77 0.72
CA PRO A 53 -5.74 -114.97 0.15
C PRO A 53 -5.97 -116.17 1.08
N SER A 54 -6.55 -117.26 0.58
CA SER A 54 -6.51 -118.54 1.29
C SER A 54 -5.11 -119.15 1.12
N GLU A 55 -4.55 -119.74 2.18
CA GLU A 55 -3.17 -120.25 2.18
C GLU A 55 -2.91 -121.44 1.22
N SER A 56 -3.96 -121.99 0.60
CA SER A 56 -3.92 -123.18 -0.26
C SER A 56 -4.48 -122.91 -1.66
N ILE A 57 -3.73 -122.15 -2.46
CA ILE A 57 -4.12 -121.75 -3.83
C ILE A 57 -4.14 -122.94 -4.82
N GLY A 58 -3.39 -124.02 -4.55
CA GLY A 58 -3.29 -125.18 -5.46
C GLY A 58 -4.46 -126.16 -5.41
N SER A 59 -5.29 -126.12 -4.35
CA SER A 59 -6.36 -127.11 -4.13
C SER A 59 -7.51 -127.03 -5.13
N CYS A 60 -7.68 -125.89 -5.80
CA CYS A 60 -8.78 -125.64 -6.73
C CYS A 60 -8.48 -126.05 -8.19
N TYR A 61 -7.24 -126.43 -8.51
CA TYR A 61 -6.82 -126.70 -9.89
C TYR A 61 -6.40 -128.16 -10.12
N THR A 62 -5.68 -128.82 -9.20
CA THR A 62 -5.38 -130.28 -9.28
C THR A 62 -5.10 -130.91 -7.89
N PRO A 63 -5.48 -132.17 -7.62
CA PRO A 63 -5.21 -132.84 -6.34
C PRO A 63 -3.72 -132.94 -5.98
N SER A 64 -2.86 -132.98 -6.99
CA SER A 64 -1.40 -133.07 -6.86
C SER A 64 -0.76 -131.78 -6.32
N ALA A 65 -1.45 -130.63 -6.41
CA ALA A 65 -0.97 -129.33 -5.96
C ALA A 65 -1.40 -128.95 -4.53
N ARG A 66 -2.05 -129.87 -3.79
CA ARG A 66 -2.56 -129.64 -2.42
C ARG A 66 -1.50 -129.25 -1.39
N LYS A 67 -0.22 -129.59 -1.62
CA LYS A 67 0.88 -129.35 -0.68
C LYS A 67 1.60 -128.00 -0.87
N LEU A 68 1.24 -127.20 -1.88
CA LEU A 68 1.88 -125.90 -2.13
C LEU A 68 1.25 -124.82 -1.21
N LYS A 69 2.01 -124.35 -0.22
CA LYS A 69 1.63 -123.22 0.66
C LYS A 69 2.33 -121.94 0.22
N ILE A 70 1.65 -120.80 0.41
CA ILE A 70 2.16 -119.47 0.03
C ILE A 70 3.49 -119.11 0.75
N GLN A 71 3.71 -119.65 1.95
CA GLN A 71 4.91 -119.40 2.76
C GLN A 71 6.18 -120.07 2.19
N ASP A 72 6.03 -121.07 1.31
CA ASP A 72 7.14 -121.83 0.73
C ASP A 72 7.56 -121.30 -0.66
N LEU A 73 6.95 -120.21 -1.13
CA LEU A 73 7.28 -119.59 -2.41
C LEU A 73 8.43 -118.56 -2.23
N PRO A 74 9.53 -118.64 -3.01
CA PRO A 74 10.63 -117.68 -2.89
C PRO A 74 10.17 -116.26 -3.29
N PRO A 75 10.56 -115.21 -2.54
CA PRO A 75 10.10 -113.84 -2.80
C PRO A 75 10.62 -113.33 -4.15
N ARG A 76 9.69 -112.82 -4.97
CA ARG A 76 9.96 -112.30 -6.31
C ARG A 76 10.64 -110.92 -6.22
N ARG A 77 11.91 -110.82 -6.63
CA ARG A 77 12.63 -109.54 -6.80
C ARG A 77 11.88 -108.62 -7.76
N ARG A 78 11.34 -107.49 -7.28
CA ARG A 78 10.83 -106.41 -8.14
C ARG A 78 12.01 -105.66 -8.77
N LYS A 79 12.00 -105.56 -10.11
CA LYS A 79 12.98 -104.81 -10.91
C LYS A 79 12.76 -103.31 -10.71
N LEU A 80 13.83 -102.57 -10.46
CA LEU A 80 13.84 -101.10 -10.46
C LEU A 80 13.52 -100.57 -11.88
N PRO A 81 12.81 -99.44 -12.01
CA PRO A 81 12.55 -98.83 -13.32
C PRO A 81 13.86 -98.39 -13.98
N LYS A 82 14.01 -98.69 -15.28
CA LYS A 82 15.19 -98.32 -16.07
C LYS A 82 15.28 -96.80 -16.19
N GLN A 83 16.37 -96.23 -15.69
CA GLN A 83 16.75 -94.82 -15.86
C GLN A 83 17.15 -94.60 -17.33
N ASN A 84 16.33 -93.88 -18.10
CA ASN A 84 16.68 -93.48 -19.46
C ASN A 84 17.60 -92.25 -19.40
N PHE A 85 18.91 -92.44 -19.52
CA PHE A 85 19.85 -91.34 -19.73
C PHE A 85 19.79 -90.90 -21.20
N MET A 86 19.19 -89.72 -21.47
CA MET A 86 19.11 -89.10 -22.79
C MET A 86 20.37 -88.29 -23.18
N LEU A 87 21.46 -88.41 -22.41
CA LEU A 87 22.70 -87.65 -22.60
C LEU A 87 23.91 -88.57 -22.42
N ASP A 88 24.97 -88.36 -23.19
CA ASP A 88 26.28 -88.97 -22.93
C ASP A 88 27.09 -88.17 -21.87
N GLU A 89 28.25 -88.69 -21.46
CA GLU A 89 29.12 -88.11 -20.42
C GLU A 89 29.66 -86.69 -20.73
N ASN A 90 29.38 -86.16 -21.93
CA ASN A 90 29.71 -84.79 -22.33
C ASN A 90 28.45 -83.92 -22.57
N GLY A 91 27.28 -84.35 -22.12
CA GLY A 91 26.06 -83.53 -22.14
C GLY A 91 25.41 -83.35 -23.50
N LYS A 92 25.61 -84.27 -24.47
CA LYS A 92 24.91 -84.24 -25.77
C LYS A 92 23.88 -85.37 -25.93
N LEU A 93 22.77 -85.03 -26.59
CA LEU A 93 21.64 -85.93 -26.89
C LEU A 93 22.03 -87.03 -27.88
N LYS A 94 21.91 -88.30 -27.48
CA LYS A 94 21.99 -89.46 -28.40
C LYS A 94 20.61 -89.72 -29.04
N TYR A 95 20.49 -89.49 -30.34
CA TYR A 95 19.30 -89.88 -31.12
C TYR A 95 19.23 -91.42 -31.29
N PRO A 96 18.04 -92.05 -31.20
CA PRO A 96 17.91 -93.50 -31.34
C PRO A 96 18.08 -93.97 -32.81
N PRO A 97 18.62 -95.18 -33.05
CA PRO A 97 18.73 -95.76 -34.39
C PRO A 97 17.35 -96.14 -34.94
N LYS A 98 17.14 -95.89 -36.25
CA LYS A 98 15.96 -96.32 -37.01
C LYS A 98 15.88 -97.84 -37.01
N ILE A 99 14.89 -98.39 -36.31
CA ILE A 99 14.50 -99.80 -36.44
C ILE A 99 13.89 -99.98 -37.83
N ARG A 100 14.62 -100.62 -38.75
CA ARG A 100 14.04 -101.19 -39.98
C ARG A 100 13.05 -102.27 -39.55
N LYS A 101 11.75 -102.04 -39.77
CA LYS A 101 10.79 -103.14 -39.77
C LYS A 101 11.11 -104.05 -40.95
N VAL A 102 11.65 -105.22 -40.62
CA VAL A 102 11.62 -106.40 -41.48
C VAL A 102 10.22 -106.97 -41.35
N GLU A 103 9.39 -106.78 -42.38
CA GLU A 103 8.18 -107.57 -42.56
C GLU A 103 8.33 -108.32 -43.89
N SER A 104 8.77 -109.56 -43.73
CA SER A 104 8.65 -110.67 -44.66
C SER A 104 7.19 -110.93 -45.00
N PHE A 105 6.84 -110.89 -46.29
CA PHE A 105 5.84 -111.77 -46.89
C PHE A 105 6.16 -111.92 -48.38
N GLU A 106 6.74 -113.07 -48.74
CA GLU A 106 6.82 -113.54 -50.10
C GLU A 106 5.40 -113.65 -50.67
N LYS A 107 5.15 -112.95 -51.77
CA LYS A 107 4.05 -113.24 -52.69
C LYS A 107 4.69 -113.53 -54.04
N GLU A 108 4.64 -114.79 -54.44
CA GLU A 108 4.99 -115.24 -55.79
C GLU A 108 4.23 -114.38 -56.81
N LYS A 109 4.99 -113.75 -57.71
CA LYS A 109 4.44 -113.11 -58.90
C LYS A 109 5.07 -113.77 -60.12
N GLU A 110 4.22 -114.43 -60.90
CA GLU A 110 4.52 -114.86 -62.27
C GLU A 110 5.01 -113.66 -63.09
N TYR A 111 6.21 -113.79 -63.65
CA TYR A 111 6.73 -112.84 -64.63
C TYR A 111 6.15 -113.16 -66.01
N SER A 112 5.14 -112.40 -66.44
CA SER A 112 4.83 -112.23 -67.86
C SER A 112 5.81 -111.21 -68.44
N THR A 113 6.69 -111.64 -69.35
CA THR A 113 7.60 -110.77 -70.07
C THR A 113 6.82 -109.71 -70.87
N PRO A 114 7.11 -108.40 -70.71
CA PRO A 114 6.40 -107.36 -71.45
C PRO A 114 6.93 -107.27 -72.89
N GLY A 115 6.06 -107.41 -73.90
CA GLY A 115 6.40 -107.04 -75.28
C GLY A 115 5.82 -107.90 -76.41
N ILE A 116 5.28 -109.09 -76.13
CA ILE A 116 4.76 -110.01 -77.16
C ILE A 116 3.22 -109.97 -77.14
N VAL A 117 2.59 -109.49 -78.22
CA VAL A 117 1.13 -109.51 -78.42
C VAL A 117 0.77 -110.71 -79.30
N LYS A 118 -0.15 -111.56 -78.85
CA LYS A 118 -0.62 -112.71 -79.64
C LYS A 118 -1.40 -112.21 -80.86
N LEU A 119 -1.03 -112.65 -82.07
CA LEU A 119 -1.64 -112.20 -83.33
C LEU A 119 -3.17 -112.41 -83.38
N GLN A 120 -3.65 -113.46 -82.71
CA GLN A 120 -5.08 -113.79 -82.60
C GLN A 120 -5.90 -112.68 -81.91
N ASP A 121 -5.31 -111.97 -80.94
CA ASP A 121 -5.98 -110.90 -80.18
C ASP A 121 -5.97 -109.54 -80.91
N LEU A 122 -5.06 -109.36 -81.88
CA LEU A 122 -5.02 -108.20 -82.79
C LEU A 122 -6.09 -108.31 -83.89
N LEU A 123 -6.25 -109.49 -84.48
CA LEU A 123 -7.25 -109.75 -85.53
C LEU A 123 -8.69 -109.74 -84.98
N SER A 124 -8.89 -110.07 -83.70
CA SER A 124 -10.23 -110.11 -83.07
C SER A 124 -10.67 -108.77 -82.45
N GLY A 125 -9.89 -107.69 -82.58
CA GLY A 125 -10.17 -106.38 -81.97
C GLY A 125 -10.05 -106.29 -80.44
N LYS A 126 -9.91 -107.43 -79.74
CA LYS A 126 -9.86 -107.52 -78.27
C LYS A 126 -8.64 -106.83 -77.66
N TYR A 127 -7.53 -106.74 -78.40
CA TYR A 127 -6.35 -105.98 -77.97
C TYR A 127 -6.66 -104.50 -77.75
N HIS A 128 -7.42 -103.87 -78.66
CA HIS A 128 -7.76 -102.44 -78.57
C HIS A 128 -8.70 -102.15 -77.39
N GLU A 129 -9.71 -103.00 -77.15
CA GLU A 129 -10.56 -102.92 -75.96
C GLU A 129 -9.77 -103.06 -74.66
N GLN A 130 -8.85 -104.04 -74.59
CA GLN A 130 -8.03 -104.22 -73.39
C GLN A 130 -7.08 -103.04 -73.17
N LYS A 131 -6.55 -102.43 -74.25
CA LYS A 131 -5.70 -101.24 -74.17
C LYS A 131 -6.48 -100.03 -73.64
N LEU A 132 -7.71 -99.81 -74.10
CA LEU A 132 -8.62 -98.77 -73.61
C LEU A 132 -8.97 -98.98 -72.13
N LYS A 133 -9.39 -100.19 -71.73
CA LYS A 133 -9.65 -100.53 -70.31
C LYS A 133 -8.41 -100.36 -69.43
N LYS A 134 -7.22 -100.63 -69.95
CA LYS A 134 -5.94 -100.43 -69.23
C LYS A 134 -5.56 -98.95 -69.13
N GLN A 135 -5.89 -98.13 -70.13
CA GLN A 135 -5.77 -96.67 -70.07
C GLN A 135 -6.77 -96.07 -69.08
N GLU A 136 -8.03 -96.48 -69.09
CA GLU A 136 -9.05 -96.05 -68.12
C GLU A 136 -8.66 -96.42 -66.70
N LYS A 137 -8.21 -97.67 -66.44
CA LYS A 137 -7.70 -98.06 -65.11
C LYS A 137 -6.47 -97.25 -64.67
N LYS A 138 -5.60 -96.85 -65.61
CA LYS A 138 -4.46 -95.96 -65.30
C LYS A 138 -4.94 -94.55 -64.97
N ALA A 139 -5.90 -94.00 -65.73
CA ALA A 139 -6.50 -92.69 -65.46
C ALA A 139 -7.22 -92.67 -64.11
N LEU A 140 -7.99 -93.71 -63.78
CA LEU A 140 -8.68 -93.84 -62.48
C LEU A 140 -7.69 -93.94 -61.31
N LYS A 141 -6.59 -94.68 -61.47
CA LYS A 141 -5.50 -94.73 -60.48
C LYS A 141 -4.80 -93.38 -60.32
N GLN A 142 -4.54 -92.66 -61.41
CA GLN A 142 -3.96 -91.31 -61.34
C GLN A 142 -4.91 -90.33 -60.66
N ALA A 143 -6.20 -90.38 -60.96
CA ALA A 143 -7.22 -89.55 -60.29
C ALA A 143 -7.33 -89.87 -58.79
N HIS A 144 -7.30 -91.14 -58.39
CA HIS A 144 -7.31 -91.54 -56.99
C HIS A 144 -6.04 -91.10 -56.24
N MET A 145 -4.86 -91.24 -56.88
CA MET A 145 -3.59 -90.76 -56.32
C MET A 145 -3.58 -89.23 -56.18
N ALA A 146 -4.12 -88.49 -57.15
CA ALA A 146 -4.28 -87.05 -57.07
C ALA A 146 -5.24 -86.63 -55.94
N LYS A 147 -6.35 -87.37 -55.75
CA LYS A 147 -7.30 -87.14 -54.64
C LYS A 147 -6.65 -87.39 -53.27
N GLN A 148 -5.87 -88.46 -53.12
CA GLN A 148 -5.13 -88.72 -51.88
C GLN A 148 -4.03 -87.70 -51.61
N ARG A 149 -3.35 -87.18 -52.66
CA ARG A 149 -2.41 -86.07 -52.50
C ARG A 149 -3.09 -84.80 -52.02
N ARG A 150 -4.23 -84.42 -52.61
CA ARG A 150 -5.03 -83.27 -52.16
C ARG A 150 -5.49 -83.40 -50.70
N LEU A 151 -5.97 -84.58 -50.29
CA LEU A 151 -6.36 -84.82 -48.89
C LEU A 151 -5.18 -84.72 -47.92
N LYS A 152 -3.99 -85.19 -48.33
CA LYS A 152 -2.77 -85.04 -47.53
C LYS A 152 -2.29 -83.60 -47.46
N GLU A 153 -2.32 -82.88 -48.58
CA GLU A 153 -2.01 -81.44 -48.65
C GLU A 153 -2.99 -80.63 -47.79
N GLU A 154 -4.29 -80.97 -47.77
CA GLU A 154 -5.28 -80.37 -46.89
C GLU A 154 -5.04 -80.69 -45.41
N GLU A 155 -4.63 -81.91 -45.07
CA GLU A 155 -4.26 -82.29 -43.71
C GLU A 155 -2.97 -81.60 -43.25
N GLU A 156 -1.97 -81.48 -44.13
CA GLU A 156 -0.73 -80.76 -43.87
C GLU A 156 -1.00 -79.27 -43.71
N TYR A 157 -1.81 -78.66 -44.59
CA TYR A 157 -2.24 -77.28 -44.47
C TYR A 157 -3.04 -77.03 -43.18
N LYS A 158 -3.91 -77.96 -42.77
CA LYS A 158 -4.62 -77.87 -41.47
C LYS A 158 -3.65 -77.93 -40.30
N LYS A 159 -2.64 -78.80 -40.35
CA LYS A 159 -1.61 -78.89 -39.30
C LYS A 159 -0.73 -77.64 -39.26
N GLU A 160 -0.33 -77.12 -40.42
CA GLU A 160 0.45 -75.90 -40.55
C GLU A 160 -0.34 -74.68 -40.06
N LYS A 161 -1.62 -74.57 -40.42
CA LYS A 161 -2.52 -73.54 -39.90
C LYS A 161 -2.70 -73.62 -38.39
N GLN A 162 -2.84 -74.82 -37.82
CA GLN A 162 -2.90 -75.01 -36.37
C GLN A 162 -1.57 -74.65 -35.70
N MET A 163 -0.43 -74.96 -36.33
CA MET A 163 0.90 -74.65 -35.82
C MET A 163 1.17 -73.15 -35.86
N LEU A 164 0.80 -72.47 -36.95
CA LEU A 164 0.88 -71.00 -37.08
C LEU A 164 -0.03 -70.31 -36.05
N ALA A 165 -1.27 -70.78 -35.87
CA ALA A 165 -2.17 -70.25 -34.86
C ALA A 165 -1.66 -70.44 -33.42
N GLN A 166 -0.89 -71.50 -33.14
CA GLN A 166 -0.22 -71.70 -31.84
C GLN A 166 1.03 -70.81 -31.67
N MET A 167 1.58 -70.28 -32.75
CA MET A 167 2.76 -69.40 -32.76
C MET A 167 2.41 -67.91 -32.84
N GLU A 168 1.14 -67.56 -33.06
CA GLU A 168 0.67 -66.18 -33.03
C GLU A 168 0.74 -65.61 -31.60
N ALA A 169 1.34 -64.43 -31.47
CA ALA A 169 1.37 -63.73 -30.19
C ALA A 169 -0.03 -63.24 -29.81
N GLU A 170 -0.43 -63.46 -28.56
CA GLU A 170 -1.70 -62.94 -28.03
C GLU A 170 -1.72 -61.40 -28.15
N GLN A 171 -2.79 -60.86 -28.74
CA GLN A 171 -2.94 -59.40 -28.87
C GLN A 171 -3.22 -58.77 -27.50
N PRO A 172 -2.78 -57.51 -27.26
CA PRO A 172 -3.07 -56.84 -26.00
C PRO A 172 -4.57 -56.55 -25.86
N ILE A 173 -5.19 -57.06 -24.80
CA ILE A 173 -6.63 -56.85 -24.50
C ILE A 173 -6.74 -55.96 -23.26
N HIS A 174 -7.71 -55.05 -23.25
CA HIS A 174 -7.98 -54.22 -22.07
C HIS A 174 -8.45 -55.09 -20.90
N PRO A 175 -7.98 -54.85 -19.65
CA PRO A 175 -8.35 -55.66 -18.49
C PRO A 175 -9.86 -55.83 -18.30
N ASP A 176 -10.64 -54.77 -18.53
CA ASP A 176 -12.09 -54.79 -18.36
C ASP A 176 -12.80 -55.65 -19.41
N ASP A 177 -12.31 -55.62 -20.65
CA ASP A 177 -12.85 -56.43 -21.74
C ASP A 177 -12.53 -57.91 -21.53
N GLN A 178 -11.29 -58.22 -21.11
CA GLN A 178 -10.89 -59.57 -20.74
C GLN A 178 -11.69 -60.08 -19.54
N LEU A 179 -11.91 -59.24 -18.53
CA LEU A 179 -12.72 -59.56 -17.35
C LEU A 179 -14.17 -59.86 -17.74
N LYS A 180 -14.75 -59.07 -18.65
CA LYS A 180 -16.11 -59.28 -19.15
C LYS A 180 -16.23 -60.61 -19.89
N MET A 181 -15.33 -60.89 -20.83
CA MET A 181 -15.32 -62.17 -21.56
C MET A 181 -15.20 -63.37 -20.62
N LEU A 182 -14.35 -63.28 -19.60
CA LEU A 182 -14.19 -64.33 -18.60
C LEU A 182 -15.43 -64.46 -17.70
N LYS A 183 -16.04 -63.35 -17.28
CA LYS A 183 -17.29 -63.37 -16.51
C LYS A 183 -18.44 -63.98 -17.28
N ASP A 184 -18.62 -63.60 -18.54
CA ASP A 184 -19.67 -64.15 -19.41
C ASP A 184 -19.51 -65.68 -19.57
N ALA A 185 -18.26 -66.16 -19.71
CA ALA A 185 -17.97 -67.59 -19.75
C ALA A 185 -18.28 -68.30 -18.41
N VAL A 186 -17.96 -67.67 -17.28
CA VAL A 186 -18.26 -68.21 -15.94
C VAL A 186 -19.76 -68.22 -15.66
N GLU A 187 -20.49 -67.15 -16.01
CA GLU A 187 -21.94 -67.08 -15.87
C GLU A 187 -22.64 -68.19 -16.65
N TYR A 188 -22.17 -68.46 -17.86
CA TYR A 188 -22.65 -69.59 -18.65
C TYR A 188 -22.43 -70.95 -17.95
N GLU A 189 -21.26 -71.18 -17.37
CA GLU A 189 -20.98 -72.41 -16.61
C GLU A 189 -21.79 -72.52 -15.31
N GLN A 190 -22.08 -71.39 -14.64
CA GLN A 190 -22.85 -71.34 -13.39
C GLN A 190 -24.36 -71.54 -13.62
N GLN A 191 -24.88 -71.28 -14.82
CA GLN A 191 -26.30 -71.49 -15.17
C GLN A 191 -26.66 -72.96 -15.43
N LEU A 192 -25.71 -73.89 -15.37
CA LEU A 192 -25.97 -75.32 -15.52
C LEU A 192 -26.82 -75.84 -14.34
N GLU A 193 -27.99 -76.42 -14.62
CA GLU A 193 -28.92 -76.91 -13.60
C GLU A 193 -28.31 -78.07 -12.76
N VAL A 194 -28.29 -77.88 -11.43
CA VAL A 194 -27.89 -78.90 -10.45
C VAL A 194 -29.13 -79.42 -9.73
N ARG A 195 -29.25 -80.74 -9.58
CA ARG A 195 -30.38 -81.37 -8.88
C ARG A 195 -30.34 -81.01 -7.39
N LYS A 196 -31.47 -80.59 -6.82
CA LYS A 196 -31.60 -80.25 -5.38
C LYS A 196 -31.23 -81.42 -4.46
N GLU A 197 -31.54 -82.65 -4.89
CA GLU A 197 -31.20 -83.89 -4.18
C GLU A 197 -29.68 -84.15 -4.14
N ASP A 198 -28.97 -83.81 -5.21
CA ASP A 198 -27.51 -83.95 -5.28
C ASP A 198 -26.82 -82.96 -4.32
N ILE A 199 -27.34 -81.72 -4.21
CA ILE A 199 -26.84 -80.71 -3.26
C ILE A 199 -26.95 -81.21 -1.82
N TYR A 200 -28.11 -81.75 -1.44
CA TYR A 200 -28.33 -82.30 -0.09
C TYR A 200 -27.41 -83.49 0.21
N ARG A 201 -27.16 -84.36 -0.79
CA ARG A 201 -26.21 -85.47 -0.65
C ARG A 201 -24.77 -84.98 -0.51
N ILE A 202 -24.35 -84.00 -1.31
CA ILE A 202 -23.02 -83.39 -1.21
C ILE A 202 -22.83 -82.77 0.18
N GLU A 203 -23.80 -82.03 0.68
CA GLU A 203 -23.76 -81.42 2.01
C GLU A 203 -23.65 -82.47 3.12
N TYR A 204 -24.42 -83.56 3.04
CA TYR A 204 -24.31 -84.68 3.97
C TYR A 204 -22.89 -85.27 3.98
N TYR A 205 -22.31 -85.49 2.80
CA TYR A 205 -20.97 -86.08 2.71
C TYR A 205 -19.84 -85.18 3.20
N LEU A 206 -19.96 -83.86 3.01
CA LEU A 206 -18.98 -82.87 3.47
C LEU A 206 -19.08 -82.58 4.99
N THR A 207 -20.26 -82.77 5.59
CA THR A 207 -20.47 -82.46 7.02
C THR A 207 -20.46 -83.70 7.92
N LYS A 208 -21.07 -84.81 7.49
CA LYS A 208 -21.31 -86.01 8.30
C LYS A 208 -20.70 -87.29 7.71
N GLY A 209 -20.46 -87.33 6.40
CA GLY A 209 -19.96 -88.52 5.70
C GLY A 209 -18.45 -88.77 5.86
N ILE A 210 -17.67 -87.73 6.17
CA ILE A 210 -16.24 -87.82 6.48
C ILE A 210 -16.05 -87.32 7.92
N ARG A 211 -15.59 -88.20 8.81
CA ARG A 211 -15.32 -87.86 10.21
C ARG A 211 -13.91 -87.29 10.38
N ASP A 212 -13.69 -86.46 11.42
CA ASP A 212 -12.40 -85.81 11.68
C ASP A 212 -11.26 -86.77 11.98
N ASP A 213 -11.55 -87.96 12.53
CA ASP A 213 -10.57 -89.01 12.77
C ASP A 213 -10.05 -89.67 11.48
N MET A 214 -10.77 -89.52 10.37
CA MET A 214 -10.38 -89.99 9.04
C MET A 214 -9.52 -88.96 8.28
N ILE A 215 -9.30 -87.78 8.84
CA ILE A 215 -8.54 -86.70 8.21
C ILE A 215 -7.17 -86.60 8.89
N GLU A 216 -6.15 -86.21 8.11
CA GLU A 216 -4.84 -85.91 8.67
C GLU A 216 -4.92 -84.62 9.52
N PRO A 217 -4.52 -84.63 10.80
CA PRO A 217 -4.61 -83.45 11.66
C PRO A 217 -3.78 -82.28 11.12
N PHE A 218 -4.17 -81.06 11.47
CA PHE A 218 -3.48 -79.86 11.02
C PHE A 218 -2.01 -79.84 11.47
N PRO A 219 -1.04 -79.57 10.57
CA PRO A 219 0.37 -79.46 10.96
C PRO A 219 0.67 -78.21 11.79
N GLU A 220 0.79 -78.35 13.11
CA GLU A 220 0.95 -77.23 14.06
C GLU A 220 2.14 -76.29 13.75
N TYR A 221 3.20 -76.79 13.11
CA TYR A 221 4.38 -75.98 12.79
C TYR A 221 4.08 -74.79 11.87
N LEU A 222 3.08 -74.91 10.98
CA LEU A 222 2.68 -73.84 10.05
C LEU A 222 2.10 -72.63 10.81
N LEU A 223 1.38 -72.89 11.89
CA LEU A 223 0.79 -71.87 12.75
C LEU A 223 1.87 -71.12 13.55
N ILE A 224 2.93 -71.83 13.95
CA ILE A 224 4.11 -71.22 14.60
C ILE A 224 4.85 -70.30 13.62
N GLU A 225 5.03 -70.73 12.37
CA GLU A 225 5.74 -69.93 11.36
C GLU A 225 4.93 -68.69 10.92
N ALA A 226 3.61 -68.82 10.82
CA ALA A 226 2.71 -67.70 10.57
C ALA A 226 2.82 -66.63 11.68
N LYS A 227 2.83 -67.05 12.95
CA LYS A 227 2.98 -66.14 14.10
C LYS A 227 4.30 -65.37 14.08
N LYS A 228 5.41 -65.97 13.62
CA LYS A 228 6.73 -65.31 13.52
C LYS A 228 6.76 -64.16 12.51
N ARG A 229 5.86 -64.14 11.53
CA ARG A 229 5.78 -63.04 10.54
C ARG A 229 5.02 -61.83 11.04
N VAL A 230 4.34 -61.94 12.18
CA VAL A 230 3.66 -60.82 12.84
C VAL A 230 4.67 -60.10 13.74
N GLY A 231 4.82 -58.80 13.57
CA GLY A 231 5.79 -58.01 14.35
C GLY A 231 5.48 -58.02 15.86
N ASP A 232 6.53 -58.12 16.68
CA ASP A 232 6.44 -58.29 18.14
C ASP A 232 5.58 -57.22 18.86
N LYS A 233 5.52 -56.01 18.29
CA LYS A 233 4.70 -54.88 18.77
C LYS A 233 3.19 -55.19 18.79
N TYR A 234 2.72 -56.06 17.90
CA TYR A 234 1.31 -56.43 17.78
C TYR A 234 0.98 -57.67 18.61
N MET A 235 1.92 -58.63 18.70
CA MET A 235 1.77 -59.84 19.51
C MET A 235 1.75 -59.57 21.03
N SER A 236 2.36 -58.47 21.47
CA SER A 236 2.49 -58.10 22.89
C SER A 236 1.28 -57.33 23.47
N LYS A 237 0.34 -56.89 22.63
CA LYS A 237 -0.86 -56.16 23.07
C LYS A 237 -1.99 -57.13 23.44
N LYS A 238 -2.48 -57.05 24.68
CA LYS A 238 -3.58 -57.90 25.19
C LYS A 238 -4.89 -57.77 24.40
N GLU A 239 -5.15 -56.61 23.78
CA GLU A 239 -6.35 -56.35 22.98
C GLU A 239 -6.47 -57.26 21.75
N TYR A 240 -5.35 -57.74 21.18
CA TYR A 240 -5.35 -58.59 19.99
C TYR A 240 -5.37 -60.10 20.32
N SER A 241 -5.26 -60.49 21.58
CA SER A 241 -5.32 -61.89 22.00
C SER A 241 -6.63 -62.62 21.61
N PRO A 242 -7.83 -62.04 21.78
CA PRO A 242 -9.07 -62.71 21.34
C PRO A 242 -9.16 -62.82 19.82
N LEU A 243 -8.63 -61.83 19.09
CA LEU A 243 -8.58 -61.86 17.62
C LEU A 243 -7.67 -62.97 17.11
N ILE A 244 -6.48 -63.13 17.71
CA ILE A 244 -5.54 -64.21 17.37
C ILE A 244 -6.17 -65.58 17.63
N ALA A 245 -6.85 -65.77 18.77
CA ALA A 245 -7.54 -67.03 19.08
C ALA A 245 -8.70 -67.32 18.10
N ALA A 246 -9.43 -66.30 17.67
CA ALA A 246 -10.46 -66.44 16.64
C ALA A 246 -9.85 -66.86 15.29
N MET A 247 -8.76 -66.23 14.87
CA MET A 247 -8.04 -66.57 13.63
C MET A 247 -7.44 -67.99 13.66
N GLU A 248 -6.94 -68.44 14.81
CA GLU A 248 -6.45 -69.82 14.96
C GLU A 248 -7.58 -70.84 14.77
N ASN A 249 -8.75 -70.59 15.36
CA ASN A 249 -9.92 -71.44 15.17
C ASN A 249 -10.44 -71.41 13.73
N GLU A 250 -10.40 -70.25 13.08
CA GLU A 250 -10.76 -70.09 11.66
C GLU A 250 -9.82 -70.91 10.76
N ILE A 251 -8.49 -70.80 10.96
CA ILE A 251 -7.49 -71.58 10.21
C ILE A 251 -7.74 -73.09 10.36
N LEU A 252 -8.00 -73.55 11.57
CA LEU A 252 -8.28 -74.97 11.84
C LEU A 252 -9.58 -75.41 11.17
N SER A 253 -10.65 -74.63 11.32
CA SER A 253 -11.96 -74.91 10.70
C SER A 253 -11.82 -75.01 9.17
N ASP A 254 -11.17 -74.03 8.55
CA ASP A 254 -10.99 -73.95 7.11
C ASP A 254 -10.14 -75.11 6.57
N TYR A 255 -9.11 -75.53 7.32
CA TYR A 255 -8.30 -76.68 6.96
C TYR A 255 -9.13 -77.96 6.86
N TYR A 256 -9.93 -78.27 7.90
CA TYR A 256 -10.75 -79.48 7.91
C TYR A 256 -11.84 -79.43 6.82
N ILE A 257 -12.50 -78.28 6.63
CA ILE A 257 -13.49 -78.09 5.55
C ILE A 257 -12.85 -78.29 4.18
N SER A 258 -11.67 -77.69 3.96
CA SER A 258 -10.95 -77.76 2.69
C SER A 258 -10.49 -79.18 2.37
N ILE A 259 -10.00 -79.94 3.36
CA ILE A 259 -9.61 -81.34 3.13
C ILE A 259 -10.82 -82.22 2.86
N ARG A 260 -11.92 -82.07 3.60
CA ARG A 260 -13.16 -82.81 3.30
C ARG A 260 -13.63 -82.55 1.87
N LYS A 261 -13.60 -81.28 1.43
CA LYS A 261 -13.93 -80.89 0.04
C LYS A 261 -12.96 -81.49 -0.97
N ALA A 262 -11.65 -81.51 -0.69
CA ALA A 262 -10.64 -82.08 -1.58
C ALA A 262 -10.79 -83.60 -1.74
N ILE A 263 -10.97 -84.33 -0.63
CA ILE A 263 -11.23 -85.78 -0.63
C ILE A 263 -12.50 -86.08 -1.43
N PHE A 264 -13.58 -85.34 -1.17
CA PHE A 264 -14.84 -85.49 -1.88
C PHE A 264 -14.66 -85.24 -3.39
N LYS A 265 -14.03 -84.13 -3.78
CA LYS A 265 -13.78 -83.76 -5.18
C LYS A 265 -12.97 -84.83 -5.92
N TYR A 266 -11.92 -85.35 -5.29
CA TYR A 266 -11.12 -86.44 -5.84
C TYR A 266 -11.95 -87.71 -6.09
N ILE A 267 -12.78 -88.13 -5.12
CA ILE A 267 -13.67 -89.29 -5.30
C ILE A 267 -14.71 -89.04 -6.40
N MET A 268 -15.19 -87.80 -6.52
CA MET A 268 -16.10 -87.39 -7.57
C MET A 268 -15.46 -87.30 -8.95
N GLU A 269 -14.14 -87.34 -9.15
CA GLU A 269 -13.57 -87.38 -10.51
C GLU A 269 -13.92 -88.68 -11.25
N ASP A 270 -14.19 -89.77 -10.52
CA ASP A 270 -14.53 -91.08 -11.08
C ASP A 270 -16.03 -91.19 -11.44
N PRO A 271 -16.39 -91.38 -12.72
CA PRO A 271 -17.78 -91.54 -13.15
C PRO A 271 -18.50 -92.75 -12.51
N ALA A 272 -17.77 -93.78 -12.09
CA ALA A 272 -18.36 -94.96 -11.43
C ALA A 272 -18.79 -94.64 -9.98
N GLN A 273 -18.03 -93.80 -9.27
CA GLN A 273 -18.38 -93.36 -7.92
C GLN A 273 -19.57 -92.40 -7.91
N ARG A 274 -19.66 -91.50 -8.90
CA ARG A 274 -20.84 -90.64 -9.11
C ARG A 274 -22.12 -91.46 -9.23
N LYS A 275 -22.09 -92.54 -10.03
CA LYS A 275 -23.22 -93.46 -10.18
C LYS A 275 -23.54 -94.21 -8.89
N ARG A 276 -22.53 -94.68 -8.13
CA ARG A 276 -22.73 -95.42 -6.86
C ARG A 276 -23.37 -94.54 -5.78
N LEU A 277 -22.93 -93.30 -5.66
CA LEU A 277 -23.39 -92.34 -4.66
C LEU A 277 -24.69 -91.63 -5.08
N ASN A 278 -25.20 -91.95 -6.28
CA ASN A 278 -26.38 -91.33 -6.89
C ASN A 278 -26.27 -89.79 -6.93
N ILE A 279 -25.09 -89.30 -7.32
CA ILE A 279 -24.81 -87.88 -7.55
C ILE A 279 -24.56 -87.74 -9.06
N LEU A 280 -25.52 -87.18 -9.79
CA LEU A 280 -25.48 -87.09 -11.25
C LEU A 280 -25.00 -85.73 -11.75
N THR A 281 -25.27 -84.68 -10.97
CA THR A 281 -24.86 -83.30 -11.21
C THR A 281 -23.98 -82.80 -10.08
N LEU A 282 -22.93 -82.06 -10.42
CA LEU A 282 -22.03 -81.44 -9.45
C LEU A 282 -22.12 -79.92 -9.61
N PRO A 283 -22.14 -79.15 -8.52
CA PRO A 283 -22.00 -77.70 -8.59
C PRO A 283 -20.63 -77.35 -9.15
N VAL A 284 -20.59 -76.42 -10.11
CA VAL A 284 -19.34 -75.89 -10.67
C VAL A 284 -18.79 -74.86 -9.69
N ASP A 285 -17.58 -75.09 -9.18
CA ASP A 285 -16.90 -74.09 -8.34
C ASP A 285 -16.68 -72.81 -9.19
N TYR A 286 -16.94 -71.63 -8.62
CA TYR A 286 -16.63 -70.36 -9.29
C TYR A 286 -15.12 -70.27 -9.54
N PRO A 287 -14.64 -70.18 -10.79
CA PRO A 287 -13.21 -70.18 -11.06
C PRO A 287 -12.57 -68.84 -10.71
N ALA A 288 -11.28 -68.88 -10.37
CA ALA A 288 -10.50 -67.66 -10.20
C ALA A 288 -10.30 -66.99 -11.58
N ILE A 289 -10.92 -65.83 -11.78
CA ILE A 289 -10.75 -65.04 -12.99
C ILE A 289 -9.38 -64.34 -12.91
N ILE A 290 -8.45 -64.74 -13.77
CA ILE A 290 -7.10 -64.19 -13.83
C ILE A 290 -6.93 -63.45 -15.16
N ILE A 291 -6.76 -62.14 -15.08
CA ILE A 291 -6.38 -61.26 -16.20
C ILE A 291 -4.93 -61.56 -16.57
N ARG A 292 -4.65 -61.78 -17.86
CA ARG A 292 -3.32 -62.16 -18.36
C ARG A 292 -2.77 -61.09 -19.29
N ALA A 293 -1.45 -60.90 -19.21
CA ALA A 293 -0.70 -60.04 -20.13
C ALA A 293 -0.65 -60.69 -21.55
N PRO A 294 -0.49 -59.89 -22.63
CA PRO A 294 -0.12 -58.47 -22.64
C PRO A 294 -1.29 -57.49 -22.43
N VAL A 295 -1.02 -56.42 -21.67
CA VAL A 295 -1.97 -55.32 -21.42
C VAL A 295 -1.56 -54.09 -22.24
N PRO A 296 -2.48 -53.35 -22.88
CA PRO A 296 -2.14 -52.24 -23.78
C PRO A 296 -1.28 -51.12 -23.17
N TRP A 297 -1.44 -50.85 -21.87
CA TRP A 297 -0.78 -49.74 -21.17
C TRP A 297 0.51 -50.12 -20.44
N HIS A 298 0.90 -51.40 -20.41
CA HIS A 298 2.02 -51.87 -19.58
C HIS A 298 3.35 -51.17 -19.93
N CYS A 299 3.66 -50.99 -21.21
CA CYS A 299 4.88 -50.32 -21.64
C CYS A 299 4.93 -48.85 -21.18
N ASN A 300 3.81 -48.14 -21.30
CA ASN A 300 3.71 -46.74 -20.84
C ASN A 300 3.88 -46.65 -19.32
N TYR A 301 3.29 -47.58 -18.57
CA TYR A 301 3.47 -47.67 -17.13
C TYR A 301 4.94 -47.89 -16.75
N VAL A 302 5.64 -48.82 -17.41
CA VAL A 302 7.07 -49.08 -17.13
C VAL A 302 7.92 -47.84 -17.42
N ILE A 303 7.69 -47.17 -18.55
CA ILE A 303 8.40 -45.94 -18.90
C ILE A 303 8.14 -44.84 -17.86
N ALA A 304 6.87 -44.61 -17.51
CA ALA A 304 6.50 -43.62 -16.49
C ALA A 304 7.11 -43.95 -15.13
N SER A 305 7.08 -45.22 -14.71
CA SER A 305 7.69 -45.69 -13.46
C SER A 305 9.19 -45.42 -13.42
N GLN A 306 9.90 -45.70 -14.52
CA GLN A 306 11.34 -45.44 -14.64
C GLN A 306 11.63 -43.93 -14.59
N LEU A 307 10.83 -43.11 -15.27
CA LEU A 307 10.96 -41.65 -15.22
C LEU A 307 10.73 -41.10 -13.81
N LEU A 308 9.69 -41.54 -13.12
CA LEU A 308 9.39 -41.15 -11.74
C LEU A 308 10.53 -41.56 -10.80
N GLN A 309 11.02 -42.78 -10.92
CA GLN A 309 12.08 -43.31 -10.05
C GLN A 309 13.41 -42.57 -10.22
N HIS A 310 13.80 -42.23 -11.45
CA HIS A 310 15.10 -41.63 -11.73
C HIS A 310 15.12 -40.11 -11.76
N LYS A 311 13.96 -39.44 -11.85
CA LYS A 311 13.89 -37.97 -11.90
C LYS A 311 13.23 -37.32 -10.70
N LEU A 312 12.34 -38.00 -9.98
CA LEU A 312 11.51 -37.37 -8.95
C LEU A 312 12.10 -37.49 -7.53
N PHE A 313 13.17 -38.27 -7.35
CA PHE A 313 13.97 -38.41 -6.12
C PHE A 313 13.19 -38.55 -4.79
N ILE A 314 11.89 -38.88 -4.78
CA ILE A 314 11.00 -38.86 -3.61
C ILE A 314 11.53 -39.71 -2.45
N CYS A 315 12.13 -40.85 -2.76
CA CYS A 315 12.68 -41.77 -1.77
C CYS A 315 14.10 -41.39 -1.30
N ASN A 316 14.67 -40.28 -1.77
CA ASN A 316 15.99 -39.84 -1.34
C ASN A 316 15.95 -39.42 0.15
N PRO A 317 16.83 -39.96 1.02
CA PRO A 317 16.85 -39.62 2.44
C PRO A 317 16.92 -38.13 2.75
N VAL A 318 17.60 -37.33 1.91
CA VAL A 318 17.69 -35.87 2.08
C VAL A 318 16.32 -35.21 2.01
N LEU A 319 15.52 -35.55 0.99
CA LEU A 319 14.18 -34.97 0.81
C LEU A 319 13.23 -35.43 1.92
N LEU A 320 13.35 -36.69 2.36
CA LEU A 320 12.59 -37.22 3.49
C LEU A 320 12.93 -36.48 4.79
N CYS A 321 14.22 -36.23 5.07
CA CYS A 321 14.65 -35.48 6.24
C CYS A 321 14.19 -34.01 6.19
N ILE A 322 14.24 -33.35 5.02
CA ILE A 322 13.72 -31.98 4.86
C ILE A 322 12.20 -31.93 5.08
N ARG A 323 11.47 -32.93 4.56
CA ARG A 323 10.03 -33.07 4.81
C ARG A 323 9.75 -33.28 6.30
N ASP A 324 10.45 -34.21 6.94
CA ASP A 324 10.22 -34.57 8.33
C ASP A 324 10.62 -33.42 9.27
N LEU A 325 11.69 -32.68 8.97
CA LEU A 325 12.05 -31.43 9.67
C LEU A 325 10.88 -30.44 9.65
N TRP A 326 10.30 -30.22 8.47
CA TRP A 326 9.15 -29.31 8.35
C TRP A 326 7.93 -29.82 9.12
N GLU A 327 7.57 -31.09 8.95
CA GLU A 327 6.37 -31.64 9.59
C GLU A 327 6.48 -31.68 11.12
N LEU A 328 7.69 -31.86 11.67
CA LEU A 328 7.92 -31.91 13.11
C LEU A 328 8.10 -30.53 13.76
N GLU A 329 8.88 -29.62 13.16
CA GLU A 329 9.23 -28.33 13.78
C GLU A 329 8.39 -27.14 13.28
N TYR A 330 7.89 -27.17 12.04
CA TYR A 330 7.34 -25.97 11.36
C TYR A 330 5.89 -26.11 10.87
N SER A 331 5.31 -27.32 10.81
CA SER A 331 3.95 -27.55 10.32
C SER A 331 2.88 -26.75 11.04
N ASN A 332 3.07 -26.53 12.35
CA ASN A 332 2.15 -25.78 13.21
C ASN A 332 2.37 -24.26 13.14
N MET A 333 3.49 -23.80 12.60
CA MET A 333 3.78 -22.37 12.43
C MET A 333 2.70 -21.69 11.59
N VAL A 334 2.42 -20.43 11.91
CA VAL A 334 1.55 -19.49 11.19
C VAL A 334 2.24 -18.14 11.26
N ILE A 335 2.23 -17.37 10.16
CA ILE A 335 2.92 -16.08 10.07
C ILE A 335 2.30 -15.08 11.05
N VAL A 336 0.97 -15.00 11.07
CA VAL A 336 0.21 -14.16 12.00
C VAL A 336 -0.57 -15.08 12.95
N PRO A 337 -0.07 -15.31 14.17
CA PRO A 337 -0.79 -16.08 15.18
C PRO A 337 -1.99 -15.27 15.71
N VAL A 338 -3.20 -15.63 15.26
CA VAL A 338 -4.44 -14.90 15.59
C VAL A 338 -4.69 -14.82 17.09
N GLU A 339 -4.48 -15.90 17.85
CA GLU A 339 -4.68 -15.91 19.31
C GLU A 339 -3.77 -14.87 20.01
N ARG A 340 -2.48 -14.87 19.67
CA ARG A 340 -1.51 -13.92 20.23
C ARG A 340 -1.80 -12.48 19.82
N LEU A 341 -2.20 -12.26 18.56
CA LEU A 341 -2.61 -10.94 18.08
C LEU A 341 -3.79 -10.41 18.89
N MET A 342 -4.79 -11.26 19.17
CA MET A 342 -5.99 -10.88 19.93
C MET A 342 -5.71 -10.67 21.42
N ASP A 343 -4.74 -11.37 21.99
CA ASP A 343 -4.30 -11.17 23.39
C ASP A 343 -3.48 -9.87 23.55
N GLU A 344 -2.58 -9.57 22.60
CA GLU A 344 -1.75 -8.35 22.62
C GLU A 344 -2.55 -7.11 22.20
N TYR A 345 -3.48 -7.27 21.25
CA TYR A 345 -4.30 -6.20 20.67
C TYR A 345 -5.78 -6.64 20.69
N PRO A 346 -6.47 -6.53 21.84
CA PRO A 346 -7.88 -6.88 21.91
C PRO A 346 -8.72 -5.94 21.04
N PRO A 347 -9.74 -6.45 20.34
CA PRO A 347 -10.64 -5.62 19.55
C PRO A 347 -11.44 -4.67 20.46
N PRO A 348 -11.74 -3.45 20.00
CA PRO A 348 -11.40 -2.91 18.68
C PRO A 348 -9.98 -2.37 18.58
N ILE A 349 -9.31 -2.67 17.46
CA ILE A 349 -7.91 -2.33 17.22
C ILE A 349 -7.83 -1.12 16.28
N GLU A 350 -6.95 -0.16 16.53
CA GLU A 350 -6.66 0.90 15.55
C GLU A 350 -6.02 0.31 14.29
N SER A 351 -6.43 0.76 13.10
CA SER A 351 -5.94 0.19 11.84
C SER A 351 -4.41 0.26 11.70
N GLU A 352 -3.81 1.37 12.11
CA GLU A 352 -2.35 1.56 12.07
C GLU A 352 -1.63 0.58 13.00
N LYS A 353 -2.14 0.39 14.23
CA LYS A 353 -1.59 -0.59 15.18
C LYS A 353 -1.69 -2.01 14.67
N LEU A 354 -2.80 -2.38 14.02
CA LEU A 354 -2.97 -3.69 13.40
C LEU A 354 -1.95 -3.94 12.29
N GLU A 355 -1.74 -2.96 11.41
CA GLU A 355 -0.76 -3.07 10.32
C GLU A 355 0.68 -3.20 10.83
N ILE A 356 1.04 -2.44 11.87
CA ILE A 356 2.35 -2.53 12.54
C ILE A 356 2.52 -3.89 13.22
N ALA A 357 1.49 -4.39 13.91
CA ALA A 357 1.52 -5.69 14.55
C ALA A 357 1.72 -6.83 13.54
N VAL A 358 0.96 -6.84 12.44
CA VAL A 358 1.11 -7.81 11.35
C VAL A 358 2.51 -7.74 10.75
N GLU A 359 3.06 -6.55 10.53
CA GLU A 359 4.43 -6.37 10.02
C GLU A 359 5.49 -6.95 10.96
N ASN A 360 5.35 -6.72 12.27
CA ASN A 360 6.24 -7.29 13.28
C ASN A 360 6.19 -8.82 13.26
N TYR A 361 5.01 -9.43 13.17
CA TYR A 361 4.89 -10.90 13.06
C TYR A 361 5.45 -11.44 11.74
N CYS A 362 5.29 -10.71 10.64
CA CYS A 362 5.87 -11.06 9.34
C CYS A 362 7.41 -11.04 9.39
N THR A 363 8.00 -10.02 10.01
CA THR A 363 9.47 -9.93 10.18
C THR A 363 10.01 -10.98 11.15
N GLU A 364 9.30 -11.30 12.23
CA GLU A 364 9.63 -12.40 13.15
C GLU A 364 9.64 -13.75 12.40
N SER A 365 8.58 -14.04 11.65
CA SER A 365 8.46 -15.25 10.85
C SER A 365 9.54 -15.36 9.78
N LEU A 366 9.84 -14.28 9.08
CA LEU A 366 10.93 -14.22 8.11
C LEU A 366 12.30 -14.50 8.75
N ASN A 367 12.54 -13.97 9.95
CA ASN A 367 13.77 -14.23 10.70
C ASN A 367 13.89 -15.71 11.09
N ILE A 368 12.80 -16.36 11.50
CA ILE A 368 12.78 -17.80 11.79
C ILE A 368 13.14 -18.60 10.54
N LEU A 369 12.54 -18.27 9.39
CA LEU A 369 12.81 -18.95 8.12
C LEU A 369 14.27 -18.77 7.68
N LYS A 370 14.81 -17.54 7.72
CA LYS A 370 16.16 -17.22 7.26
C LYS A 370 17.26 -17.68 8.20
N LYS A 371 17.08 -17.53 9.52
CA LYS A 371 18.14 -17.78 10.52
C LYS A 371 18.10 -19.19 11.12
N ARG A 372 16.98 -19.91 11.00
CA ARG A 372 16.82 -21.24 11.59
C ARG A 372 16.49 -22.31 10.55
N TRP A 373 15.35 -22.21 9.88
CA TRP A 373 14.88 -23.27 8.96
C TRP A 373 15.82 -23.48 7.77
N LEU A 374 16.23 -22.40 7.09
CA LEU A 374 17.11 -22.49 5.93
C LEU A 374 18.51 -23.04 6.29
N PRO A 375 19.17 -22.60 7.38
CA PRO A 375 20.40 -23.22 7.88
C PRO A 375 20.23 -24.70 8.24
N GLN A 376 19.15 -25.10 8.91
CA GLN A 376 18.87 -26.51 9.21
C GLN A 376 18.71 -27.34 7.93
N CYS A 377 18.05 -26.81 6.91
CA CYS A 377 17.98 -27.47 5.59
C CYS A 377 19.38 -27.64 4.99
N ALA A 378 20.22 -26.59 5.01
CA ALA A 378 21.60 -26.65 4.55
C ALA A 378 22.45 -27.68 5.31
N GLU A 379 22.28 -27.79 6.63
CA GLU A 379 22.93 -28.81 7.46
C GLU A 379 22.52 -30.23 7.06
N ILE A 380 21.24 -30.47 6.72
CA ILE A 380 20.77 -31.77 6.21
C ILE A 380 21.50 -32.11 4.89
N PHE A 381 21.62 -31.16 3.96
CA PHE A 381 22.36 -31.41 2.72
C PHE A 381 23.83 -31.74 2.98
N LEU A 382 24.48 -31.05 3.92
CA LEU A 382 25.88 -31.30 4.27
C LEU A 382 26.07 -32.64 5.00
N GLY A 383 25.17 -32.99 5.91
CA GLY A 383 25.22 -34.23 6.69
C GLY A 383 24.95 -35.49 5.86
N PHE A 384 24.08 -35.41 4.86
CA PHE A 384 23.70 -36.52 3.99
C PHE A 384 24.44 -36.52 2.63
N LYS A 385 25.66 -35.96 2.59
CA LYS A 385 26.47 -35.83 1.38
C LYS A 385 26.65 -37.13 0.59
N GLU A 386 26.72 -38.27 1.26
CA GLU A 386 26.88 -39.59 0.64
C GLU A 386 25.74 -39.95 -0.33
N TYR A 387 24.53 -39.47 -0.06
CA TYR A 387 23.32 -39.80 -0.81
C TYR A 387 23.10 -38.97 -2.07
N TRP A 388 23.89 -37.93 -2.31
CA TRP A 388 23.79 -37.09 -3.50
C TRP A 388 25.14 -36.79 -4.17
N LYS A 389 26.28 -36.96 -3.49
CA LYS A 389 27.62 -36.74 -4.06
C LYS A 389 27.87 -37.55 -5.34
N HIS A 390 27.27 -38.73 -5.45
CA HIS A 390 27.41 -39.58 -6.65
C HIS A 390 26.70 -39.01 -7.89
N LEU A 391 25.77 -38.07 -7.71
CA LEU A 391 25.10 -37.36 -8.81
C LEU A 391 26.02 -36.29 -9.40
N VAL A 392 27.02 -35.82 -8.64
CA VAL A 392 27.97 -34.79 -9.06
C VAL A 392 28.97 -35.38 -10.06
N PRO A 393 29.10 -34.79 -11.26
CA PRO A 393 30.05 -35.27 -12.25
C PRO A 393 31.49 -35.19 -11.73
N LYS A 394 32.29 -36.22 -12.00
CA LYS A 394 33.67 -36.32 -11.47
C LYS A 394 34.70 -35.69 -12.42
N THR A 395 34.30 -35.37 -13.65
CA THR A 395 35.17 -34.85 -14.71
C THR A 395 34.54 -33.62 -15.35
N SER A 396 35.34 -32.60 -15.69
CA SER A 396 34.85 -31.26 -16.11
C SER A 396 34.09 -31.21 -17.45
N GLY A 397 33.77 -32.35 -18.06
CA GLY A 397 33.02 -32.46 -19.32
C GLY A 397 31.69 -33.24 -19.21
N GLU A 398 31.35 -33.75 -18.03
CA GLU A 398 30.09 -34.49 -17.80
C GLU A 398 28.94 -33.53 -17.45
N SER A 399 27.70 -33.94 -17.78
CA SER A 399 26.53 -33.06 -17.65
C SER A 399 26.05 -32.89 -16.20
N LEU A 400 25.93 -31.65 -15.74
CA LEU A 400 25.37 -31.28 -14.43
C LEU A 400 23.85 -31.51 -14.29
N LYS A 401 23.18 -32.08 -15.29
CA LYS A 401 21.71 -32.21 -15.35
C LYS A 401 21.10 -32.97 -14.17
N LEU A 402 21.71 -34.06 -13.73
CA LEU A 402 21.16 -34.89 -12.64
C LEU A 402 21.25 -34.19 -11.28
N VAL A 403 22.36 -33.48 -11.01
CA VAL A 403 22.51 -32.66 -9.80
C VAL A 403 21.51 -31.52 -9.80
N LYS A 404 21.39 -30.81 -10.93
CA LYS A 404 20.41 -29.73 -11.10
C LYS A 404 18.98 -30.23 -10.84
N LEU A 405 18.60 -31.37 -11.42
CA LEU A 405 17.29 -31.98 -11.20
C LEU A 405 17.05 -32.36 -9.72
N PHE A 406 18.06 -32.87 -9.02
CA PHE A 406 17.95 -33.19 -7.60
C PHE A 406 17.72 -31.93 -6.75
N PHE A 407 18.51 -30.88 -6.97
CA PHE A 407 18.33 -29.61 -6.25
C PHE A 407 17.04 -28.89 -6.64
N GLU A 408 16.59 -28.99 -7.90
CA GLU A 408 15.26 -28.51 -8.33
C GLU A 408 14.14 -29.24 -7.59
N CYS A 409 14.22 -30.56 -7.42
CA CYS A 409 13.25 -31.32 -6.62
C CYS A 409 13.24 -30.85 -5.16
N ALA A 410 14.41 -30.63 -4.58
CA ALA A 410 14.50 -30.16 -3.20
C ALA A 410 14.01 -28.73 -3.02
N CYS A 411 14.36 -27.83 -3.93
CA CYS A 411 13.87 -26.45 -3.94
C CYS A 411 12.35 -26.41 -4.17
N THR A 412 11.80 -27.32 -4.98
CA THR A 412 10.34 -27.46 -5.17
C THR A 412 9.67 -27.90 -3.87
N LEU A 413 10.23 -28.90 -3.16
CA LEU A 413 9.72 -29.32 -1.85
C LEU A 413 9.72 -28.17 -0.84
N MET A 414 10.85 -27.46 -0.72
CA MET A 414 10.99 -26.30 0.16
C MET A 414 10.04 -25.15 -0.23
N SER A 415 9.84 -24.92 -1.52
CA SER A 415 8.88 -23.92 -2.02
C SER A 415 7.46 -24.31 -1.64
N MET A 416 7.07 -25.58 -1.80
CA MET A 416 5.74 -26.08 -1.40
C MET A 416 5.49 -25.89 0.10
N GLN A 417 6.51 -26.10 0.94
CA GLN A 417 6.44 -25.90 2.38
C GLN A 417 6.14 -24.43 2.75
N ILE A 418 6.91 -23.49 2.19
CA ILE A 418 6.68 -22.05 2.41
C ILE A 418 5.32 -21.62 1.86
N ARG A 419 4.95 -22.08 0.66
CA ARG A 419 3.64 -21.77 0.05
C ARG A 419 2.50 -22.26 0.94
N ARG A 420 2.61 -23.46 1.50
CA ARG A 420 1.64 -24.00 2.46
C ARG A 420 1.57 -23.16 3.74
N LEU A 421 2.69 -22.65 4.26
CA LEU A 421 2.71 -21.74 5.41
C LEU A 421 1.97 -20.43 5.12
N VAL A 422 2.24 -19.80 3.97
CA VAL A 422 1.58 -18.55 3.56
C VAL A 422 0.09 -18.76 3.36
N MET A 423 -0.32 -19.76 2.58
CA MET A 423 -1.74 -20.05 2.35
C MET A 423 -2.49 -20.39 3.64
N LYS A 424 -1.87 -21.16 4.55
CA LYS A 424 -2.41 -21.42 5.89
C LYS A 424 -2.58 -20.13 6.68
N SER A 425 -1.63 -19.21 6.61
CA SER A 425 -1.66 -17.93 7.34
C SER A 425 -2.72 -16.99 6.77
N LEU A 426 -2.82 -16.87 5.45
CA LEU A 426 -3.86 -16.09 4.77
C LEU A 426 -5.26 -16.61 5.14
N SER A 427 -5.44 -17.94 5.13
CA SER A 427 -6.70 -18.58 5.54
C SER A 427 -7.02 -18.32 7.01
N HIS A 428 -6.02 -18.30 7.89
CA HIS A 428 -6.21 -18.03 9.32
C HIS A 428 -6.58 -16.55 9.55
N PHE A 429 -5.91 -15.63 8.85
CA PHE A 429 -6.20 -14.20 8.91
C PHE A 429 -7.59 -13.88 8.32
N LEU A 430 -8.00 -14.56 7.25
CA LEU A 430 -9.37 -14.49 6.74
C LEU A 430 -10.40 -14.91 7.79
N LYS A 431 -10.16 -16.01 8.52
CA LYS A 431 -11.06 -16.45 9.60
C LYS A 431 -11.24 -15.37 10.68
N LEU A 432 -10.17 -14.66 11.04
CA LEU A 432 -10.25 -13.52 11.97
C LEU A 432 -11.18 -12.43 11.42
N ILE A 433 -11.00 -12.01 10.17
CA ILE A 433 -11.85 -10.99 9.55
C ILE A 433 -13.31 -11.48 9.42
N ALA A 434 -13.50 -12.76 9.09
CA ALA A 434 -14.81 -13.38 8.93
C ALA A 434 -15.62 -13.45 10.22
N LEU A 435 -14.99 -13.42 11.41
CA LEU A 435 -15.71 -13.28 12.69
C LEU A 435 -16.58 -12.02 12.73
N TYR A 436 -16.21 -10.99 11.96
CA TYR A 436 -16.88 -9.69 11.92
C TYR A 436 -17.74 -9.52 10.66
N LYS A 437 -18.10 -10.61 9.98
CA LYS A 437 -18.96 -10.59 8.78
C LYS A 437 -20.38 -10.09 9.05
N GLY A 438 -20.83 -10.11 10.31
CA GLY A 438 -22.14 -9.58 10.74
C GLY A 438 -22.31 -8.07 10.52
N GLY A 439 -21.23 -7.37 10.15
CA GLY A 439 -21.25 -5.94 9.96
C GLY A 439 -21.18 -5.19 11.29
N ASN A 440 -21.09 -3.87 11.19
CA ASN A 440 -21.24 -3.00 12.34
C ASN A 440 -22.72 -2.59 12.43
N ASP A 441 -23.55 -3.40 13.09
CA ASP A 441 -24.94 -3.05 13.38
C ASP A 441 -24.99 -2.03 14.53
N PHE A 442 -24.69 -0.78 14.19
CA PHE A 442 -25.07 0.34 15.02
C PHE A 442 -26.57 0.56 14.77
N GLY A 443 -27.39 0.38 15.80
CA GLY A 443 -28.76 0.92 15.78
C GLY A 443 -28.76 2.44 15.53
N ASP A 444 -29.93 3.09 15.60
CA ASP A 444 -30.18 4.47 15.15
C ASP A 444 -29.29 5.60 15.74
N VAL A 445 -28.32 5.33 16.61
CA VAL A 445 -27.39 6.34 17.15
C VAL A 445 -26.00 5.76 17.44
N PHE A 446 -24.94 6.29 16.81
CA PHE A 446 -23.54 6.24 17.31
C PHE A 446 -22.56 7.17 16.54
N GLU A 447 -21.36 7.49 17.13
CA GLU A 447 -20.38 8.64 16.99
C GLU A 447 -18.92 8.31 16.40
N ASP A 448 -18.13 9.31 15.86
CA ASP A 448 -16.82 9.63 15.10
C ASP A 448 -16.00 8.75 14.04
N CYS A 449 -15.46 9.38 12.94
CA CYS A 449 -14.84 8.88 11.66
C CYS A 449 -13.27 8.90 11.64
N THR A 450 -12.46 8.15 10.87
CA THR A 450 -12.45 7.78 9.42
C THR A 450 -11.64 6.48 9.17
N LEU A 451 -11.93 5.72 8.11
CA LEU A 451 -11.18 4.52 7.71
C LEU A 451 -10.78 4.61 6.22
N ASN A 452 -9.51 4.85 5.94
CA ASN A 452 -8.93 4.73 4.60
C ASN A 452 -7.84 3.65 4.50
N ASN A 453 -7.78 2.74 5.48
CA ASN A 453 -6.85 1.62 5.43
C ASN A 453 -7.64 0.35 5.15
N ARG A 454 -7.56 -0.10 3.91
CA ARG A 454 -8.02 -1.43 3.55
C ARG A 454 -7.06 -2.43 4.21
N PRO A 455 -7.55 -3.49 4.87
CA PRO A 455 -6.69 -4.56 5.40
C PRO A 455 -5.90 -5.31 4.30
N LEU A 456 -6.04 -4.91 3.02
CA LEU A 456 -5.21 -5.35 1.90
C LEU A 456 -3.71 -5.24 2.19
N ALA A 457 -3.27 -4.16 2.84
CA ALA A 457 -1.86 -3.99 3.19
C ALA A 457 -1.34 -5.12 4.10
N CYS A 458 -2.19 -5.67 4.99
CA CYS A 458 -1.83 -6.81 5.82
C CYS A 458 -1.67 -8.09 4.99
N PHE A 459 -2.55 -8.33 4.01
CA PHE A 459 -2.44 -9.49 3.11
C PHE A 459 -1.17 -9.41 2.26
N ASP A 460 -0.86 -8.23 1.71
CA ASP A 460 0.37 -7.98 0.94
C ASP A 460 1.61 -8.28 1.79
N LYS A 461 1.68 -7.75 3.02
CA LYS A 461 2.78 -8.00 3.96
C LYS A 461 2.94 -9.49 4.31
N ILE A 462 1.84 -10.22 4.52
CA ILE A 462 1.89 -11.67 4.81
C ILE A 462 2.44 -12.45 3.61
N ILE A 463 2.06 -12.08 2.39
CA ILE A 463 2.56 -12.70 1.17
C ILE A 463 4.05 -12.42 0.99
N GLU A 464 4.49 -11.20 1.27
CA GLU A 464 5.90 -10.80 1.14
C GLU A 464 6.88 -11.60 2.02
N VAL A 465 6.42 -12.30 3.06
CA VAL A 465 7.28 -13.15 3.93
C VAL A 465 7.96 -14.27 3.15
N ASN A 466 7.36 -14.76 2.06
CA ASN A 466 7.97 -15.81 1.23
C ASN A 466 8.94 -15.26 0.17
N ASN A 467 8.99 -13.94 -0.02
CA ASN A 467 9.77 -13.34 -1.09
C ASN A 467 11.26 -13.35 -0.78
N LYS A 468 12.07 -13.58 -1.82
CA LYS A 468 13.54 -13.52 -1.76
C LYS A 468 14.17 -14.48 -0.73
N LEU A 469 13.56 -15.64 -0.51
CA LEU A 469 14.19 -16.74 0.23
C LEU A 469 15.15 -17.47 -0.73
N PRO A 470 16.47 -17.50 -0.44
CA PRO A 470 17.46 -18.06 -1.35
C PRO A 470 17.29 -19.58 -1.47
N ARG A 471 17.55 -20.11 -2.66
CA ARG A 471 17.60 -21.55 -2.88
C ARG A 471 18.83 -22.18 -2.22
N VAL A 472 18.72 -23.45 -1.85
CA VAL A 472 19.80 -24.18 -1.15
C VAL A 472 20.92 -24.63 -2.09
N ASP A 473 20.69 -24.64 -3.40
CA ASP A 473 21.73 -24.90 -4.41
C ASP A 473 22.79 -23.80 -4.50
N LEU A 474 22.54 -22.60 -3.97
CA LEU A 474 23.56 -21.54 -3.80
C LEU A 474 24.72 -21.95 -2.88
N LEU A 475 24.59 -23.06 -2.12
CA LEU A 475 25.72 -23.68 -1.42
C LEU A 475 26.81 -24.20 -2.39
N PHE A 476 26.52 -24.34 -3.68
CA PHE A 476 27.46 -24.74 -4.71
C PHE A 476 27.96 -23.50 -5.46
N PRO A 477 29.28 -23.22 -5.43
CA PRO A 477 29.86 -22.07 -6.11
C PRO A 477 29.56 -22.02 -7.61
N GLU A 478 29.39 -23.19 -8.24
CA GLU A 478 29.07 -23.37 -9.66
C GLU A 478 27.63 -22.94 -10.02
N PHE A 479 26.75 -22.78 -9.02
CA PHE A 479 25.38 -22.28 -9.19
C PHE A 479 25.19 -20.88 -8.57
N ALA A 480 26.25 -20.27 -8.05
CA ALA A 480 26.21 -18.97 -7.38
C ALA A 480 26.25 -17.76 -8.33
N GLU A 481 26.27 -17.98 -9.65
CA GLU A 481 26.30 -16.91 -10.66
C GLU A 481 24.94 -16.22 -10.87
N GLU A 482 23.83 -16.85 -10.43
CA GLU A 482 22.47 -16.32 -10.54
C GLU A 482 21.81 -16.25 -9.14
N GLU A 483 21.25 -15.10 -8.75
CA GLU A 483 20.44 -14.96 -7.53
C GLU A 483 19.09 -15.68 -7.70
N LEU A 484 19.06 -16.98 -7.43
CA LEU A 484 17.86 -17.79 -7.54
C LEU A 484 17.14 -17.92 -6.18
N PHE A 485 15.84 -17.63 -6.18
CA PHE A 485 14.97 -17.70 -5.00
C PHE A 485 13.98 -18.87 -5.08
N LEU A 486 13.46 -19.29 -3.94
CA LEU A 486 12.37 -20.27 -3.84
C LEU A 486 11.09 -19.69 -4.45
N HIS A 487 10.21 -20.57 -4.95
CA HIS A 487 8.97 -20.15 -5.60
C HIS A 487 7.98 -19.64 -4.55
N ALA A 488 7.71 -18.33 -4.61
CA ALA A 488 6.82 -17.59 -3.74
C ALA A 488 5.34 -17.80 -4.10
N VAL A 489 4.44 -17.46 -3.17
CA VAL A 489 3.02 -17.20 -3.47
C VAL A 489 2.91 -15.78 -4.00
N HIS A 490 2.18 -15.60 -5.10
CA HIS A 490 1.94 -14.29 -5.70
C HIS A 490 0.50 -13.82 -5.47
N LEU A 491 0.30 -12.50 -5.47
CA LEU A 491 -1.03 -11.89 -5.35
C LEU A 491 -1.96 -12.31 -6.48
N GLU A 492 -1.44 -12.56 -7.69
CA GLU A 492 -2.21 -12.87 -8.90
C GLU A 492 -2.81 -14.29 -8.91
N GLU A 493 -2.44 -15.13 -7.94
CA GLU A 493 -2.94 -16.50 -7.85
C GLU A 493 -4.44 -16.52 -7.50
N VAL A 494 -5.21 -17.35 -8.21
CA VAL A 494 -6.68 -17.44 -8.08
C VAL A 494 -7.09 -17.72 -6.62
N GLU A 495 -6.42 -18.66 -5.95
CA GLU A 495 -6.71 -19.02 -4.56
C GLU A 495 -6.48 -17.85 -3.59
N VAL A 496 -5.49 -16.99 -3.86
CA VAL A 496 -5.18 -15.81 -3.03
C VAL A 496 -6.22 -14.72 -3.27
N GLN A 497 -6.59 -14.48 -4.52
CA GLN A 497 -7.63 -13.52 -4.90
C GLN A 497 -8.98 -13.90 -4.28
N GLU A 498 -9.34 -15.19 -4.27
CA GLU A 498 -10.57 -15.66 -3.61
C GLU A 498 -10.59 -15.36 -2.11
N ILE A 499 -9.46 -15.55 -1.42
CA ILE A 499 -9.30 -15.21 0.01
C ILE A 499 -9.44 -13.70 0.24
N ILE A 500 -8.77 -12.89 -0.59
CA ILE A 500 -8.83 -11.44 -0.51
C ILE A 500 -10.26 -10.95 -0.78
N ASP A 501 -10.94 -11.46 -1.80
CA ASP A 501 -12.31 -11.10 -2.16
C ASP A 501 -13.30 -11.44 -1.04
N GLU A 502 -13.14 -12.58 -0.37
CA GLU A 502 -13.98 -12.94 0.78
C GLU A 502 -13.74 -12.01 1.98
N SER A 503 -12.48 -11.62 2.21
CA SER A 503 -12.12 -10.64 3.24
C SER A 503 -12.72 -9.27 2.94
N LEU A 504 -12.67 -8.84 1.67
CA LEU A 504 -13.21 -7.56 1.22
C LEU A 504 -14.74 -7.53 1.31
N LYS A 505 -15.43 -8.63 1.00
CA LYS A 505 -16.88 -8.74 1.23
C LYS A 505 -17.22 -8.51 2.70
N SER A 506 -16.48 -9.13 3.62
CA SER A 506 -16.69 -8.98 5.06
C SER A 506 -16.34 -7.56 5.54
N TYR A 507 -15.28 -6.94 5.00
CA TYR A 507 -14.90 -5.57 5.29
C TYR A 507 -15.94 -4.56 4.79
N ASN A 508 -16.44 -4.72 3.56
CA ASN A 508 -17.42 -3.81 2.96
C ASN A 508 -18.74 -3.75 3.74
N THR A 509 -19.20 -4.87 4.30
CA THR A 509 -20.34 -4.87 5.23
C THR A 509 -20.11 -4.05 6.49
N ASN A 510 -18.86 -3.88 6.92
CA ASN A 510 -18.50 -3.07 8.08
C ASN A 510 -18.36 -1.57 7.77
N LEU A 511 -18.21 -1.18 6.49
CA LEU A 511 -18.08 0.23 6.07
C LEU A 511 -19.35 1.07 6.29
N VAL A 512 -20.52 0.43 6.37
CA VAL A 512 -21.80 1.12 6.62
C VAL A 512 -21.74 1.93 7.92
N GLY A 513 -21.08 1.40 8.95
CA GLY A 513 -20.89 2.09 10.23
C GLY A 513 -20.16 3.43 10.06
N PRO A 514 -18.89 3.45 9.61
CA PRO A 514 -18.15 4.69 9.34
C PRO A 514 -18.87 5.69 8.41
N TYR A 515 -19.55 5.23 7.35
CA TYR A 515 -20.27 6.14 6.45
C TYR A 515 -21.52 6.76 7.08
N THR A 516 -22.27 5.97 7.85
CA THR A 516 -23.40 6.50 8.64
C THR A 516 -22.88 7.50 9.65
N TYR A 517 -21.71 7.18 10.20
CA TYR A 517 -21.08 7.99 11.18
C TYR A 517 -20.71 9.38 10.65
N LEU A 518 -20.09 9.45 9.47
CA LEU A 518 -19.69 10.70 8.81
C LEU A 518 -20.78 11.77 8.71
N LYS A 519 -22.05 11.38 8.74
CA LYS A 519 -23.18 12.32 8.70
C LYS A 519 -23.26 13.23 9.92
N SER A 520 -22.79 12.82 11.10
CA SER A 520 -22.78 13.67 12.29
C SER A 520 -21.90 14.91 12.14
N TYR A 521 -20.89 14.86 11.26
CA TYR A 521 -19.98 15.97 10.98
C TYR A 521 -20.51 16.93 9.92
N GLU A 522 -21.62 16.59 9.23
CA GLU A 522 -22.26 17.46 8.24
C GLU A 522 -22.50 18.89 8.77
N PRO A 523 -22.94 19.12 10.02
CA PRO A 523 -23.09 20.45 10.59
C PRO A 523 -21.80 21.27 10.56
N TYR A 524 -20.62 20.65 10.64
CA TYR A 524 -19.31 21.32 10.66
C TYR A 524 -18.66 21.44 9.27
N PHE A 525 -19.25 20.88 8.21
CA PHE A 525 -18.65 20.92 6.87
C PHE A 525 -18.46 22.34 6.34
N HIS A 526 -19.31 23.29 6.75
CA HIS A 526 -19.15 24.69 6.38
C HIS A 526 -17.84 25.31 6.93
N ILE A 527 -17.26 24.74 8.00
CA ILE A 527 -15.95 25.14 8.55
C ILE A 527 -14.85 24.58 7.65
N LEU A 528 -14.90 23.28 7.34
CA LEU A 528 -13.90 22.59 6.50
C LEU A 528 -13.87 23.12 5.06
N ARG A 529 -15.03 23.50 4.51
CA ARG A 529 -15.15 24.10 3.17
C ARG A 529 -14.68 25.55 3.11
N GLY A 530 -14.41 26.18 4.25
CA GLY A 530 -14.01 27.59 4.33
C GLY A 530 -15.17 28.60 4.29
N GLU A 531 -16.42 28.16 4.18
CA GLU A 531 -17.60 29.03 4.18
C GLU A 531 -17.71 29.84 5.48
N ALA A 532 -17.32 29.26 6.62
CA ALA A 532 -17.26 29.95 7.91
C ALA A 532 -16.31 31.16 7.89
N ARG A 533 -15.16 31.01 7.20
CA ARG A 533 -14.16 32.08 7.02
C ARG A 533 -14.70 33.18 6.12
N GLU A 534 -15.32 32.82 5.00
CA GLU A 534 -15.96 33.80 4.11
C GLU A 534 -17.05 34.60 4.83
N ASN A 535 -17.88 33.93 5.63
CA ASN A 535 -18.96 34.58 6.38
C ASN A 535 -18.39 35.53 7.45
N MET A 536 -17.26 35.19 8.08
CA MET A 536 -16.56 36.08 9.01
C MET A 536 -16.01 37.32 8.30
N LEU A 537 -15.40 37.16 7.12
CA LEU A 537 -14.88 38.29 6.33
C LEU A 537 -16.01 39.20 5.82
N LYS A 538 -17.13 38.62 5.37
CA LYS A 538 -18.33 39.39 4.99
C LYS A 538 -18.88 40.20 6.15
N PHE A 539 -18.89 39.62 7.36
CA PHE A 539 -19.28 40.34 8.58
C PHE A 539 -18.35 41.53 8.87
N MET A 540 -17.04 41.36 8.74
CA MET A 540 -16.07 42.46 8.89
C MET A 540 -16.19 43.55 7.82
N ALA A 541 -16.70 43.22 6.64
CA ALA A 541 -16.90 44.14 5.52
C ALA A 541 -18.30 44.79 5.46
N THR A 542 -19.15 44.57 6.48
CA THR A 542 -20.50 45.13 6.52
C THR A 542 -20.46 46.64 6.84
N ASP A 543 -21.32 47.42 6.18
CA ASP A 543 -21.48 48.87 6.40
C ASP A 543 -22.92 49.17 6.91
N PRO A 544 -23.10 49.83 8.08
CA PRO A 544 -22.07 50.32 9.00
C PRO A 544 -21.26 49.22 9.67
N PHE A 545 -20.01 49.53 10.03
CA PHE A 545 -19.11 48.59 10.71
C PHE A 545 -19.76 48.03 11.98
N PRO A 546 -19.65 46.72 12.26
CA PRO A 546 -20.34 46.10 13.38
C PRO A 546 -19.96 46.69 14.74
N LEU A 547 -20.91 46.68 15.68
CA LEU A 547 -20.68 47.15 17.05
C LEU A 547 -19.88 46.11 17.85
N LEU A 548 -19.18 46.54 18.91
CA LEU A 548 -18.44 45.63 19.81
C LEU A 548 -19.31 44.49 20.35
N LYS A 549 -20.61 44.74 20.61
CA LYS A 549 -21.56 43.70 21.05
C LYS A 549 -21.78 42.60 20.02
N ASP A 550 -21.74 42.93 18.74
CA ASP A 550 -21.89 41.95 17.66
C ASP A 550 -20.64 41.06 17.56
N PHE A 551 -19.45 41.63 17.78
CA PHE A 551 -18.20 40.88 17.89
C PHE A 551 -18.21 39.94 19.09
N THR A 552 -18.63 40.40 20.28
CA THR A 552 -18.79 39.54 21.47
C THR A 552 -19.69 38.34 21.15
N ARG A 553 -20.87 38.58 20.58
CA ARG A 553 -21.81 37.50 20.22
C ARG A 553 -21.21 36.52 19.21
N ARG A 554 -20.37 36.97 18.29
CA ARG A 554 -19.72 36.11 17.29
C ARG A 554 -18.57 35.31 17.89
N ILE A 555 -17.77 35.91 18.77
CA ILE A 555 -16.70 35.24 19.51
C ILE A 555 -17.29 34.16 20.43
N ASP A 556 -18.37 34.47 21.14
CA ASP A 556 -19.06 33.50 22.01
C ASP A 556 -19.57 32.31 21.21
N LYS A 557 -20.17 32.54 20.04
CA LYS A 557 -20.57 31.45 19.12
C LYS A 557 -19.40 30.56 18.70
N TYR A 558 -18.22 31.12 18.45
CA TYR A 558 -17.04 30.33 18.12
C TYR A 558 -16.50 29.58 19.34
N ASN A 559 -16.53 30.17 20.54
CA ASN A 559 -16.17 29.49 21.77
C ASN A 559 -17.12 28.33 22.09
N ASP A 560 -18.43 28.53 21.91
CA ASP A 560 -19.44 27.48 22.07
C ASP A 560 -19.19 26.33 21.09
N LEU A 561 -18.89 26.66 19.84
CA LEU A 561 -18.60 25.65 18.81
C LEU A 561 -17.26 24.92 19.07
N LYS A 562 -16.25 25.60 19.62
CA LYS A 562 -15.01 24.95 20.11
C LYS A 562 -15.29 24.00 21.26
N ASN A 563 -16.18 24.37 22.18
CA ASN A 563 -16.58 23.51 23.28
C ASN A 563 -17.34 22.28 22.74
N GLU A 564 -18.25 22.47 21.80
CA GLU A 564 -18.98 21.40 21.12
C GLU A 564 -18.03 20.39 20.45
N ILE A 565 -17.04 20.88 19.68
CA ILE A 565 -16.01 20.04 19.05
C ILE A 565 -15.18 19.28 20.09
N CYS A 566 -14.89 19.90 21.24
CA CYS A 566 -14.14 19.25 22.32
C CYS A 566 -14.88 18.04 22.93
N PHE A 567 -16.22 18.06 22.90
CA PHE A 567 -17.05 16.95 23.36
C PHE A 567 -17.21 15.83 22.32
N LEU A 568 -16.79 16.05 21.07
CA LEU A 568 -16.78 15.00 20.04
C LEU A 568 -15.83 13.88 20.44
N ARG A 569 -16.20 12.65 20.08
CA ARG A 569 -15.42 11.47 20.45
C ARG A 569 -14.13 11.45 19.63
N ARG A 570 -13.02 11.17 20.31
CA ARG A 570 -11.70 11.10 19.67
C ARG A 570 -11.39 9.74 19.07
N VAL A 571 -11.80 8.67 19.76
CA VAL A 571 -11.61 7.29 19.31
C VAL A 571 -12.91 6.53 19.51
N ILE A 572 -13.27 5.75 18.50
CA ILE A 572 -14.53 5.02 18.49
C ILE A 572 -14.36 3.53 18.31
N PRO A 573 -14.89 2.73 19.25
CA PRO A 573 -14.88 1.29 19.13
C PRO A 573 -15.95 0.84 18.11
N LEU A 574 -15.53 0.29 16.97
CA LEU A 574 -16.41 -0.57 16.16
C LEU A 574 -16.21 -2.04 16.58
N ASN A 575 -16.76 -3.01 15.84
CA ASN A 575 -16.63 -4.42 16.21
C ASN A 575 -15.18 -4.93 16.07
N PHE A 576 -14.51 -4.64 14.95
CA PHE A 576 -13.15 -5.13 14.68
C PHE A 576 -12.08 -4.02 14.78
N ILE A 577 -12.35 -2.87 14.17
CA ILE A 577 -11.41 -1.75 14.04
C ILE A 577 -11.97 -0.55 14.80
N SER A 578 -11.12 0.26 15.42
CA SER A 578 -11.54 1.56 15.96
C SER A 578 -11.37 2.69 14.95
N LEU A 579 -12.28 3.65 14.96
CA LEU A 579 -12.17 4.90 14.19
C LEU A 579 -11.38 5.92 15.00
N ASP A 580 -10.31 6.43 14.40
CA ASP A 580 -9.55 7.55 14.96
C ASP A 580 -10.01 8.86 14.30
N CYS A 581 -10.44 9.78 15.16
CA CYS A 581 -11.04 11.07 14.81
C CYS A 581 -10.21 12.23 15.38
N ASN A 582 -9.07 11.92 16.01
CA ASN A 582 -8.17 12.90 16.64
C ASN A 582 -7.80 14.01 15.67
N GLU A 583 -7.26 13.63 14.51
CA GLU A 583 -6.77 14.58 13.51
C GLU A 583 -7.89 15.48 12.99
N LEU A 584 -9.07 14.91 12.73
CA LEU A 584 -10.22 15.67 12.25
C LEU A 584 -10.73 16.66 13.31
N ASN A 585 -10.90 16.22 14.55
CA ASN A 585 -11.38 17.07 15.66
C ASN A 585 -10.39 18.18 15.98
N ASP A 586 -9.09 17.87 16.02
CA ASP A 586 -8.05 18.86 16.26
C ASP A 586 -8.00 19.89 15.11
N THR A 587 -8.14 19.44 13.86
CA THR A 587 -8.22 20.34 12.70
C THR A 587 -9.44 21.26 12.75
N LEU A 588 -10.63 20.71 13.05
CA LEU A 588 -11.85 21.49 13.21
C LEU A 588 -11.71 22.52 14.32
N TRP A 589 -11.20 22.12 15.48
CA TRP A 589 -11.00 23.02 16.62
C TRP A 589 -10.03 24.15 16.27
N ASN A 590 -8.91 23.83 15.63
CA ASN A 590 -7.89 24.81 15.21
C ASN A 590 -8.46 25.81 14.20
N LEU A 591 -9.23 25.35 13.20
CA LEU A 591 -9.88 26.26 12.23
C LEU A 591 -10.83 27.25 12.93
N VAL A 592 -11.60 26.79 13.92
CA VAL A 592 -12.52 27.66 14.66
C VAL A 592 -11.74 28.62 15.58
N ASP A 593 -10.67 28.15 16.19
CA ASP A 593 -9.77 29.00 16.98
C ASP A 593 -9.13 30.09 16.13
N GLU A 594 -8.68 29.79 14.92
CA GLU A 594 -8.17 30.79 13.97
C GLU A 594 -9.22 31.85 13.62
N LEU A 595 -10.48 31.46 13.36
CA LEU A 595 -11.57 32.40 13.08
C LEU A 595 -11.84 33.32 14.28
N ARG A 596 -11.81 32.76 15.49
CA ARG A 596 -11.99 33.50 16.74
C ARG A 596 -10.82 34.45 16.99
N ASN A 597 -9.58 33.99 16.81
CA ASN A 597 -8.38 34.78 17.02
C ASN A 597 -8.28 35.91 15.98
N HIS A 598 -8.66 35.68 14.73
CA HIS A 598 -8.72 36.74 13.72
C HIS A 598 -9.61 37.93 14.13
N LEU A 599 -10.76 37.67 14.77
CA LEU A 599 -11.63 38.74 15.30
C LEU A 599 -10.98 39.47 16.48
N VAL A 600 -10.39 38.71 17.41
CA VAL A 600 -9.77 39.29 18.61
C VAL A 600 -8.53 40.10 18.26
N ASP A 601 -7.64 39.56 17.42
CA ASP A 601 -6.39 40.18 17.00
C ASP A 601 -6.62 41.48 16.22
N TYR A 602 -7.71 41.58 15.46
CA TYR A 602 -8.13 42.83 14.84
C TYR A 602 -8.33 43.93 15.89
N HIS A 603 -9.07 43.65 16.96
CA HIS A 603 -9.31 44.62 18.03
C HIS A 603 -8.07 44.88 18.90
N VAL A 604 -7.22 43.87 19.14
CA VAL A 604 -5.93 44.05 19.82
C VAL A 604 -5.05 45.03 19.04
N ASN A 605 -4.88 44.80 17.74
CA ASN A 605 -4.07 45.67 16.89
C ASN A 605 -4.67 47.06 16.75
N ASN A 606 -5.99 47.18 16.60
CA ASN A 606 -6.66 48.47 16.53
C ASN A 606 -6.49 49.27 17.83
N ASN A 607 -6.64 48.63 19.00
CA ASN A 607 -6.42 49.26 20.29
C ASN A 607 -4.96 49.70 20.46
N ARG A 608 -3.99 48.84 20.08
CA ARG A 608 -2.57 49.16 20.13
C ARG A 608 -2.23 50.38 19.27
N THR A 609 -2.73 50.45 18.03
CA THR A 609 -2.52 51.59 17.13
C THR A 609 -3.14 52.86 17.70
N HIS A 610 -4.39 52.80 18.14
CA HIS A 610 -5.09 53.95 18.71
C HIS A 610 -4.40 54.48 19.98
N ASN A 611 -3.90 53.60 20.85
CA ASN A 611 -3.17 54.01 22.05
C ASN A 611 -1.79 54.59 21.74
N ARG A 612 -1.09 54.09 20.72
CA ARG A 612 0.14 54.70 20.23
C ARG A 612 -0.11 56.10 19.70
N GLU A 613 -1.13 56.28 18.86
CA GLU A 613 -1.49 57.60 18.34
C GLU A 613 -1.81 58.61 19.44
N ILE A 614 -2.56 58.19 20.48
CA ILE A 614 -2.86 59.03 21.64
C ILE A 614 -1.56 59.39 22.39
N CYS A 615 -0.74 58.40 22.73
CA CYS A 615 0.53 58.62 23.42
C CYS A 615 1.49 59.51 22.62
N ASP A 616 1.61 59.30 21.31
CA ASP A 616 2.46 60.10 20.42
C ASP A 616 1.97 61.55 20.33
N THR A 617 0.64 61.76 20.37
CA THR A 617 0.07 63.11 20.40
C THR A 617 0.41 63.80 21.72
N PHE A 618 0.29 63.11 22.84
CA PHE A 618 0.71 63.62 24.15
C PHE A 618 2.22 63.90 24.22
N ASP A 619 3.07 63.01 23.68
CA ASP A 619 4.51 63.20 23.61
C ASP A 619 4.86 64.48 22.83
N LYS A 620 4.22 64.68 21.65
CA LYS A 620 4.38 65.91 20.85
C LYS A 620 3.91 67.15 21.61
N MET A 621 2.78 67.07 22.29
CA MET A 621 2.26 68.17 23.11
C MET A 621 3.22 68.52 24.25
N SER A 622 3.73 67.52 24.96
CA SER A 622 4.68 67.70 26.06
C SER A 622 5.99 68.32 25.59
N ASN A 623 6.51 67.86 24.45
CA ASN A 623 7.74 68.42 23.85
C ASN A 623 7.53 69.89 23.46
N ARG A 624 6.47 70.21 22.71
CA ARG A 624 6.17 71.59 22.29
C ARG A 624 5.91 72.50 23.50
N ALA A 625 5.15 72.04 24.49
CA ALA A 625 4.88 72.81 25.71
C ALA A 625 6.14 73.07 26.56
N SER A 626 7.19 72.26 26.41
CA SER A 626 8.46 72.42 27.15
C SER A 626 9.46 73.36 26.48
N GLU A 627 9.18 73.83 25.27
CA GLU A 627 10.05 74.75 24.56
C GLU A 627 10.17 76.11 25.29
N LEU A 628 11.32 76.76 25.07
CA LEU A 628 11.67 78.05 25.65
C LEU A 628 11.62 79.10 24.52
N PRO A 629 10.64 80.01 24.53
CA PRO A 629 10.57 81.04 23.50
C PRO A 629 11.67 82.08 23.70
N GLU A 630 12.42 82.36 22.64
CA GLU A 630 13.49 83.37 22.64
C GLU A 630 12.96 84.74 22.19
N THR A 631 12.01 84.74 21.25
CA THR A 631 11.38 85.95 20.70
C THR A 631 9.99 86.19 21.28
N THR A 632 9.52 87.44 21.19
CA THR A 632 8.15 87.83 21.58
C THR A 632 7.10 87.08 20.74
N ALA A 633 7.34 86.92 19.43
CA ALA A 633 6.46 86.18 18.52
C ALA A 633 6.35 84.69 18.90
N GLU A 634 7.47 84.02 19.15
CA GLU A 634 7.49 82.62 19.60
C GLU A 634 6.77 82.43 20.95
N LEU A 635 6.89 83.40 21.86
CA LEU A 635 6.20 83.36 23.15
C LEU A 635 4.68 83.41 22.99
N VAL A 636 4.18 84.28 22.11
CA VAL A 636 2.75 84.43 21.85
C VAL A 636 2.20 83.22 21.10
N GLU A 637 2.94 82.70 20.12
CA GLU A 637 2.57 81.47 19.40
C GLU A 637 2.47 80.28 20.36
N LEU A 638 3.47 80.08 21.22
CA LEU A 638 3.47 79.00 22.19
C LEU A 638 2.36 79.17 23.24
N GLN A 639 2.06 80.41 23.65
CA GLN A 639 0.96 80.72 24.57
C GLN A 639 -0.41 80.39 23.95
N ASN A 640 -0.62 80.69 22.67
CA ASN A 640 -1.83 80.35 21.93
C ASN A 640 -1.98 78.83 21.78
N TYR A 641 -0.88 78.15 21.46
CA TYR A 641 -0.84 76.68 21.37
C TYR A 641 -1.20 76.02 22.71
N ILE A 642 -0.65 76.49 23.84
CA ILE A 642 -0.99 75.93 25.17
C ILE A 642 -2.47 76.15 25.51
N ASN A 643 -3.04 77.30 25.16
CA ASN A 643 -4.48 77.56 25.35
C ASN A 643 -5.34 76.61 24.48
N GLU A 644 -4.98 76.43 23.20
CA GLU A 644 -5.66 75.47 22.32
C GLU A 644 -5.55 74.03 22.83
N CYS A 645 -4.37 73.64 23.33
CA CYS A 645 -4.16 72.34 23.94
C CYS A 645 -5.08 72.11 25.13
N ARG A 646 -5.18 73.09 26.02
CA ARG A 646 -6.02 73.02 27.22
C ARG A 646 -7.50 72.97 26.87
N ASP A 647 -7.95 73.83 25.96
CA ASP A 647 -9.38 74.09 25.74
C ASP A 647 -10.01 73.14 24.71
N VAL A 648 -9.24 72.64 23.75
CA VAL A 648 -9.75 71.80 22.64
C VAL A 648 -9.09 70.43 22.61
N THR A 649 -7.76 70.34 22.48
CA THR A 649 -7.12 69.06 22.16
C THR A 649 -7.21 68.06 23.32
N MET A 650 -7.10 68.51 24.57
CA MET A 650 -7.26 67.68 25.76
C MET A 650 -8.65 67.04 25.84
N TYR A 651 -9.71 67.77 25.47
CA TYR A 651 -11.07 67.22 25.43
C TYR A 651 -11.20 66.12 24.37
N GLN A 652 -10.70 66.37 23.16
CA GLN A 652 -10.70 65.39 22.07
C GLN A 652 -9.90 64.12 22.43
N LEU A 653 -8.74 64.27 23.09
CA LEU A 653 -7.94 63.14 23.55
C LEU A 653 -8.65 62.34 24.64
N ARG A 654 -9.35 63.00 25.58
CA ARG A 654 -10.16 62.32 26.59
C ARG A 654 -11.30 61.50 25.98
N GLU A 655 -11.94 62.00 24.94
CA GLU A 655 -12.98 61.28 24.20
C GLU A 655 -12.40 60.05 23.46
N LYS A 656 -11.24 60.20 22.83
CA LYS A 656 -10.50 59.08 22.23
C LYS A 656 -10.10 58.02 23.27
N ILE A 657 -9.66 58.44 24.45
CA ILE A 657 -9.30 57.55 25.57
C ILE A 657 -10.53 56.81 26.12
N ARG A 658 -11.71 57.45 26.12
CA ARG A 658 -12.96 56.75 26.47
C ARG A 658 -13.26 55.61 25.50
N THR A 659 -13.02 55.82 24.21
CA THR A 659 -13.13 54.76 23.20
C THR A 659 -12.10 53.65 23.43
N THR A 660 -10.87 54.00 23.82
CA THR A 660 -9.87 53.00 24.29
C THR A 660 -10.39 52.19 25.47
N ALA A 661 -10.99 52.84 26.47
CA ALA A 661 -11.48 52.15 27.68
C ALA A 661 -12.54 51.08 27.33
N GLU A 662 -13.47 51.40 26.43
CA GLU A 662 -14.48 50.45 25.94
C GLU A 662 -13.82 49.26 25.22
N ASN A 663 -12.82 49.52 24.38
CA ASN A 663 -12.05 48.46 23.70
C ASN A 663 -11.23 47.61 24.69
N VAL A 664 -10.63 48.21 25.72
CA VAL A 664 -9.86 47.46 26.74
C VAL A 664 -10.79 46.56 27.55
N ILE A 665 -11.98 47.02 27.94
CA ILE A 665 -12.97 46.20 28.66
C ILE A 665 -13.36 44.97 27.82
N PHE A 666 -13.63 45.17 26.53
CA PHE A 666 -13.89 44.08 25.59
C PHE A 666 -12.69 43.11 25.50
N LEU A 667 -11.47 43.63 25.35
CA LEU A 667 -10.27 42.80 25.24
C LEU A 667 -9.95 42.04 26.54
N MET A 668 -10.21 42.59 27.72
CA MET A 668 -9.98 41.86 28.98
C MET A 668 -10.89 40.62 29.11
N GLN A 669 -12.05 40.61 28.46
CA GLN A 669 -12.97 39.48 28.46
C GLN A 669 -12.61 38.42 27.42
N HIS A 670 -11.97 38.82 26.33
CA HIS A 670 -11.77 37.98 25.15
C HIS A 670 -10.32 37.84 24.69
N ALA A 671 -9.34 38.48 25.30
CA ALA A 671 -7.95 38.44 24.86
C ALA A 671 -6.99 38.31 26.04
N ILE A 672 -5.88 37.61 25.81
CA ILE A 672 -4.74 37.63 26.72
C ILE A 672 -3.79 38.70 26.19
N LEU A 673 -3.74 39.84 26.86
CA LEU A 673 -2.90 40.96 26.44
C LEU A 673 -1.45 40.75 26.88
N PRO A 674 -0.46 40.98 25.99
CA PRO A 674 0.93 40.95 26.37
C PRO A 674 1.27 42.09 27.35
N PRO A 675 2.32 41.94 28.16
CA PRO A 675 2.70 42.95 29.17
C PRO A 675 2.97 44.33 28.55
N GLU A 676 3.48 44.37 27.31
CA GLU A 676 3.71 45.60 26.55
C GLU A 676 2.42 46.38 26.28
N ASP A 677 1.34 45.69 25.89
CA ASP A 677 0.04 46.31 25.65
C ASP A 677 -0.61 46.77 26.96
N ILE A 678 -0.42 46.01 28.05
CA ILE A 678 -0.90 46.42 29.38
C ILE A 678 -0.20 47.70 29.85
N GLN A 679 1.11 47.80 29.63
CA GLN A 679 1.88 49.02 29.93
C GLN A 679 1.43 50.19 29.06
N LEU A 680 1.22 49.96 27.76
CA LEU A 680 0.74 50.98 26.83
C LEU A 680 -0.63 51.50 27.25
N ASN A 681 -1.59 50.61 27.54
CA ASN A 681 -2.91 50.98 28.04
C ASN A 681 -2.81 51.81 29.32
N SER A 682 -1.99 51.37 30.27
CA SER A 682 -1.77 52.09 31.53
C SER A 682 -1.22 53.49 31.30
N ARG A 683 -0.22 53.63 30.43
CA ARG A 683 0.37 54.92 30.05
C ARG A 683 -0.68 55.84 29.40
N THR A 684 -1.49 55.31 28.48
CA THR A 684 -2.56 56.07 27.82
C THR A 684 -3.60 56.61 28.81
N PHE A 685 -3.95 55.86 29.86
CA PHE A 685 -4.89 56.32 30.88
C PHE A 685 -4.31 57.31 31.89
N ILE A 686 -3.00 57.26 32.16
CA ILE A 686 -2.32 58.15 33.11
C ILE A 686 -1.97 59.48 32.44
N TRP A 687 -1.59 59.46 31.16
CA TRP A 687 -1.15 60.62 30.38
C TRP A 687 -1.96 61.90 30.56
N PRO A 688 -3.31 61.89 30.54
CA PRO A 688 -4.10 63.12 30.70
C PRO A 688 -3.79 63.88 31.99
N LYS A 689 -3.55 63.17 33.09
CA LYS A 689 -3.21 63.77 34.38
C LYS A 689 -1.81 64.38 34.34
N ASP A 690 -0.85 63.66 33.77
CA ASP A 690 0.53 64.14 33.65
C ASP A 690 0.62 65.35 32.71
N MET A 691 -0.14 65.34 31.60
CA MET A 691 -0.20 66.45 30.66
C MET A 691 -0.84 67.70 31.27
N GLU A 692 -1.88 67.57 32.09
CA GLU A 692 -2.45 68.71 32.83
C GLU A 692 -1.39 69.39 33.69
N ALA A 693 -0.58 68.62 34.42
CA ALA A 693 0.51 69.17 35.22
C ALA A 693 1.58 69.87 34.36
N VAL A 694 1.93 69.30 33.19
CA VAL A 694 2.87 69.93 32.24
C VAL A 694 2.32 71.23 31.67
N LEU A 695 1.03 71.27 31.31
CA LEU A 695 0.38 72.48 30.78
C LEU A 695 0.28 73.56 31.85
N GLU A 696 -0.07 73.24 33.11
CA GLU A 696 -0.11 74.21 34.21
C GLU A 696 1.26 74.83 34.50
N LEU A 697 2.31 74.00 34.55
CA LEU A 697 3.68 74.47 34.75
C LEU A 697 4.15 75.34 33.58
N SER A 698 3.85 74.93 32.35
CA SER A 698 4.25 75.66 31.15
C SER A 698 3.48 76.98 31.02
N GLN A 699 2.19 76.99 31.36
CA GLN A 699 1.37 78.21 31.45
C GLN A 699 1.97 79.19 32.46
N THR A 700 2.28 78.73 33.67
CA THR A 700 2.88 79.57 34.72
C THR A 700 4.24 80.13 34.29
N ARG A 701 5.05 79.31 33.60
CA ARG A 701 6.34 79.72 33.04
C ARG A 701 6.17 80.81 31.97
N LEU A 702 5.21 80.64 31.06
CA LEU A 702 4.94 81.60 29.98
C LEU A 702 4.34 82.90 30.52
N THR A 703 3.45 82.86 31.51
CA THR A 703 2.91 84.09 32.11
C THR A 703 4.01 84.91 32.77
N HIS A 704 4.89 84.27 33.55
CA HIS A 704 6.03 84.98 34.15
C HIS A 704 6.99 85.51 33.09
N ARG A 705 7.27 84.74 32.03
CA ARG A 705 8.13 85.21 30.93
C ARG A 705 7.49 86.36 30.17
N ARG A 706 6.18 86.32 29.93
CA ARG A 706 5.39 87.40 29.33
C ARG A 706 5.51 88.65 30.18
N GLU A 707 5.27 88.58 31.49
CA GLU A 707 5.43 89.71 32.42
C GLU A 707 6.83 90.32 32.36
N MET A 708 7.88 89.49 32.31
CA MET A 708 9.26 89.96 32.14
C MET A 708 9.46 90.69 30.81
N VAL A 709 9.01 90.10 29.69
CA VAL A 709 9.14 90.70 28.35
C VAL A 709 8.34 91.99 28.26
N GLU A 710 7.10 92.04 28.78
CA GLU A 710 6.28 93.24 28.87
C GLU A 710 6.96 94.32 29.72
N GLY A 711 7.60 93.95 30.83
CA GLY A 711 8.37 94.86 31.68
C GLY A 711 9.58 95.44 30.95
N VAL A 712 10.33 94.61 30.23
CA VAL A 712 11.46 95.04 29.40
C VAL A 712 10.98 95.95 28.27
N LEU A 713 9.87 95.62 27.59
CA LEU A 713 9.30 96.45 26.53
C LEU A 713 8.83 97.81 27.05
N LYS A 714 8.18 97.87 28.21
CA LYS A 714 7.80 99.13 28.87
C LYS A 714 9.02 99.99 29.21
N SER A 715 10.11 99.37 29.67
CA SER A 715 11.38 100.08 29.92
C SER A 715 11.98 100.59 28.60
N LYS A 716 12.13 99.72 27.58
CA LYS A 716 12.64 100.10 26.26
C LYS A 716 11.85 101.26 25.66
N ARG A 717 10.52 101.19 25.72
CA ARG A 717 9.63 102.27 25.27
C ARG A 717 9.88 103.55 26.06
N TYR A 718 9.95 103.49 27.39
CA TYR A 718 10.21 104.67 28.21
C TYR A 718 11.58 105.29 27.90
N ASP A 719 12.62 104.46 27.77
CA ASP A 719 13.98 104.88 27.45
C ASP A 719 14.05 105.48 26.05
N PHE A 720 13.32 104.90 25.08
CA PHE A 720 13.23 105.39 23.71
C PHE A 720 12.41 106.68 23.61
N ASP A 721 11.29 106.81 24.34
CA ASP A 721 10.54 108.06 24.47
C ASP A 721 11.45 109.15 25.08
N ALA A 722 12.19 108.84 26.14
CA ALA A 722 13.15 109.77 26.75
C ALA A 722 14.27 110.15 25.78
N LYS A 723 14.82 109.20 25.01
CA LYS A 723 15.80 109.42 23.94
C LYS A 723 15.23 110.40 22.91
N ILE A 724 14.02 110.16 22.40
CA ILE A 724 13.35 111.06 21.43
C ILE A 724 13.14 112.46 22.02
N TYR A 725 12.69 112.58 23.27
CA TYR A 725 12.48 113.89 23.91
C TYR A 725 13.78 114.66 24.13
N LEU A 726 14.88 113.99 24.46
CA LEU A 726 16.21 114.60 24.58
C LEU A 726 16.74 115.02 23.21
N LEU A 727 16.68 114.11 22.24
CA LEU A 727 17.08 114.36 20.86
C LEU A 727 16.27 115.48 20.23
N LYS A 728 14.99 115.62 20.55
CA LYS A 728 14.17 116.76 20.14
C LYS A 728 14.83 118.10 20.45
N ASN A 729 15.42 118.28 21.62
CA ASN A 729 16.08 119.54 21.98
C ASN A 729 17.39 119.75 21.21
N VAL A 730 18.07 118.67 20.81
CA VAL A 730 19.29 118.71 19.99
C VAL A 730 18.91 119.05 18.55
N TYR A 731 17.99 118.30 17.98
CA TYR A 731 17.47 118.53 16.63
C TYR A 731 16.74 119.87 16.52
N ASP A 732 15.98 120.33 17.51
CA ASP A 732 15.36 121.66 17.49
C ASP A 732 16.42 122.76 17.47
N LYS A 733 17.56 122.59 18.17
CA LYS A 733 18.69 123.52 18.09
C LYS A 733 19.35 123.50 16.72
N GLU A 734 19.58 122.31 16.17
CA GLU A 734 20.19 122.14 14.84
C GLU A 734 19.25 122.62 13.72
N LEU A 735 17.94 122.38 13.84
CA LEU A 735 16.89 122.85 12.94
C LEU A 735 16.62 124.36 13.12
N GLU A 736 16.83 124.93 14.32
CA GLU A 736 16.80 126.39 14.53
C GLU A 736 17.87 127.11 13.70
N ILE A 737 19.04 126.48 13.49
CA ILE A 737 20.09 127.02 12.61
C ILE A 737 19.49 127.23 11.22
N PHE A 738 18.73 126.26 10.70
CA PHE A 738 18.04 126.37 9.41
C PHE A 738 16.86 127.34 9.41
N LYS A 739 16.16 127.52 10.53
CA LYS A 739 15.07 128.50 10.66
C LYS A 739 15.57 129.95 10.68
N LYS A 740 16.75 130.20 11.26
CA LYS A 740 17.38 131.52 11.38
C LYS A 740 18.35 131.84 10.23
N LYS A 741 18.79 130.85 9.45
CA LYS A 741 19.63 131.05 8.26
C LYS A 741 18.82 131.73 7.15
N ASP A 742 19.12 133.00 6.93
CA ASP A 742 18.58 133.83 5.85
C ASP A 742 19.76 134.53 5.13
N PRO A 743 20.67 133.77 4.50
CA PRO A 743 21.85 134.34 3.88
C PRO A 743 21.46 135.21 2.67
N PRO A 744 21.90 136.49 2.62
CA PRO A 744 21.59 137.38 1.50
C PRO A 744 22.25 136.93 0.18
N ILE A 745 23.29 136.09 0.25
CA ILE A 745 23.96 135.45 -0.89
C ILE A 745 24.28 134.01 -0.47
N LEU A 746 23.86 132.99 -1.22
CA LEU A 746 24.29 131.61 -0.98
C LEU A 746 25.64 131.36 -1.69
N THR A 747 26.66 130.96 -0.91
CA THR A 747 27.95 130.51 -1.42
C THR A 747 27.98 128.98 -1.56
N LYS A 748 28.92 128.46 -2.36
CA LYS A 748 29.06 127.00 -2.60
C LYS A 748 29.38 126.22 -1.32
N GLU A 749 30.30 126.72 -0.51
CA GLU A 749 30.74 126.08 0.73
C GLU A 749 29.60 125.99 1.75
N GLU A 750 28.79 127.05 1.88
CA GLU A 750 27.62 127.06 2.76
C GLU A 750 26.52 126.09 2.31
N MET A 751 26.30 125.91 1.00
CA MET A 751 25.32 124.93 0.50
C MET A 751 25.74 123.49 0.81
N GLU A 752 27.02 123.17 0.64
CA GLU A 752 27.57 121.82 0.89
C GLU A 752 27.54 121.45 2.37
N GLU A 753 27.95 122.38 3.24
CA GLU A 753 27.89 122.21 4.70
C GLU A 753 26.44 122.01 5.18
N ASN A 754 25.49 122.77 4.61
CA ASN A 754 24.07 122.64 4.95
C ASN A 754 23.46 121.30 4.52
N VAL A 755 23.89 120.74 3.39
CA VAL A 755 23.47 119.40 2.94
C VAL A 755 24.01 118.33 3.90
N GLN A 756 25.31 118.37 4.24
CA GLN A 756 25.93 117.38 5.13
C GLN A 756 25.30 117.35 6.53
N ILE A 757 25.01 118.52 7.11
CA ILE A 757 24.38 118.62 8.44
C ILE A 757 22.98 117.98 8.42
N ILE A 758 22.19 118.25 7.37
CA ILE A 758 20.81 117.78 7.30
C ILE A 758 20.73 116.30 6.93
N GLU A 759 21.65 115.82 6.09
CA GLU A 759 21.79 114.40 5.76
C GLU A 759 22.12 113.57 7.01
N HIS A 760 23.04 114.04 7.85
CA HIS A 760 23.37 113.42 9.14
C HIS A 760 22.13 113.32 10.06
N ILE A 761 21.36 114.41 10.17
CA ILE A 761 20.12 114.44 10.98
C ILE A 761 19.09 113.46 10.42
N THR A 762 18.88 113.42 9.11
CA THR A 762 17.92 112.49 8.50
C THR A 762 18.32 111.02 8.66
N ALA A 763 19.61 110.69 8.57
CA ALA A 763 20.10 109.32 8.78
C ALA A 763 19.80 108.83 10.21
N LEU A 764 20.09 109.65 11.22
CA LEU A 764 19.77 109.32 12.61
C LEU A 764 18.25 109.18 12.84
N LEU A 765 17.44 110.08 12.28
CA LEU A 765 15.97 109.99 12.38
C LEU A 765 15.41 108.74 11.68
N THR A 766 16.04 108.25 10.61
CA THR A 766 15.64 107.00 9.95
C THR A 766 16.00 105.75 10.76
N GLU A 767 17.12 105.77 11.49
CA GLU A 767 17.50 104.71 12.43
C GLU A 767 16.53 104.66 13.61
N ASP A 768 16.22 105.82 14.20
CA ASP A 768 15.21 105.94 15.26
C ASP A 768 13.82 105.50 14.77
N LYS A 769 13.45 105.77 13.52
CA LYS A 769 12.19 105.27 12.93
C LYS A 769 12.13 103.75 12.87
N ALA A 770 13.22 103.09 12.49
CA ALA A 770 13.29 101.63 12.45
C ALA A 770 13.22 101.03 13.87
N GLU A 771 13.86 101.67 14.86
CA GLU A 771 13.76 101.29 16.28
C GLU A 771 12.31 101.44 16.80
N ALA A 772 11.62 102.52 16.43
CA ALA A 772 10.21 102.76 16.77
C ALA A 772 9.26 101.72 16.16
N GLU A 773 9.47 101.34 14.90
CA GLU A 773 8.68 100.30 14.21
C GLU A 773 8.86 98.93 14.88
N ALA A 774 10.10 98.57 15.25
CA ALA A 774 10.38 97.32 15.98
C ALA A 774 9.72 97.28 17.37
N ILE A 775 9.70 98.40 18.11
CA ILE A 775 8.99 98.50 19.39
C ILE A 775 7.47 98.34 19.17
N ASN A 776 6.91 98.96 18.14
CA ASN A 776 5.48 98.85 17.83
C ASN A 776 5.07 97.43 17.40
N GLU A 777 5.92 96.71 16.67
CA GLU A 777 5.68 95.29 16.35
C GLU A 777 5.68 94.42 17.63
N GLU A 778 6.64 94.63 18.55
CA GLU A 778 6.65 93.96 19.86
C GLU A 778 5.42 94.33 20.72
N GLU A 779 4.96 95.59 20.68
CA GLU A 779 3.74 96.05 21.37
C GLU A 779 2.49 95.35 20.81
N GLN A 780 2.35 95.28 19.49
CA GLN A 780 1.21 94.63 18.83
C GLN A 780 1.16 93.13 19.13
N LEU A 781 2.31 92.44 19.13
CA LEU A 781 2.39 91.02 19.47
C LEU A 781 1.91 90.73 20.89
N LEU A 782 2.11 91.67 21.83
CA LEU A 782 1.71 91.54 23.23
C LEU A 782 0.33 92.15 23.54
N ASP A 783 -0.43 92.50 22.50
CA ASP A 783 -1.75 93.15 22.58
C ASP A 783 -1.73 94.53 23.28
N PHE A 784 -0.61 95.27 23.19
CA PHE A 784 -0.56 96.68 23.58
C PHE A 784 -0.99 97.59 22.42
N ASP A 785 -1.58 98.74 22.77
CA ASP A 785 -1.85 99.79 21.79
C ASP A 785 -0.53 100.36 21.25
N PRO A 786 -0.31 100.40 19.91
CA PRO A 786 0.95 100.83 19.34
C PRO A 786 1.25 102.28 19.67
N SER A 787 2.49 102.52 20.10
CA SER A 787 2.97 103.84 20.46
C SER A 787 3.05 104.75 19.24
N SER A 788 2.36 105.88 19.32
CA SER A 788 2.25 106.84 18.20
C SER A 788 3.53 107.65 17.94
N PHE A 789 4.51 107.64 18.86
CA PHE A 789 5.79 108.38 18.80
C PHE A 789 5.68 109.74 18.08
N LEU A 790 4.67 110.55 18.45
CA LEU A 790 4.30 111.78 17.72
C LEU A 790 5.44 112.79 17.59
N VAL A 791 6.35 112.80 18.57
CA VAL A 791 7.50 113.70 18.56
C VAL A 791 8.47 113.33 17.43
N LEU A 792 8.74 112.04 17.21
CA LEU A 792 9.57 111.54 16.10
C LEU A 792 8.90 111.82 14.75
N GLN A 793 7.59 111.56 14.63
CA GLN A 793 6.83 111.87 13.41
C GLN A 793 6.88 113.37 13.07
N ASN A 794 6.73 114.25 14.06
CA ASN A 794 6.84 115.69 13.87
C ASN A 794 8.25 116.12 13.44
N MET A 795 9.29 115.50 13.98
CA MET A 795 10.68 115.78 13.58
C MET A 795 10.96 115.33 12.14
N LEU A 796 10.52 114.14 11.74
CA LEU A 796 10.60 113.65 10.36
C LEU A 796 9.86 114.58 9.38
N ASN A 797 8.65 115.02 9.73
CA ASN A 797 7.86 115.94 8.90
C ASN A 797 8.53 117.30 8.68
N VAL A 798 9.41 117.73 9.58
CA VAL A 798 10.18 119.00 9.45
C VAL A 798 11.52 118.78 8.74
N ALA A 799 12.21 117.67 9.03
CA ALA A 799 13.51 117.37 8.46
C ALA A 799 13.42 116.98 6.97
N GLU A 800 12.46 116.13 6.57
CA GLU A 800 12.34 115.65 5.18
C GLU A 800 12.19 116.76 4.13
N PRO A 801 11.36 117.81 4.33
CA PRO A 801 11.24 118.88 3.34
C PRO A 801 12.46 119.79 3.29
N LEU A 802 13.17 119.97 4.42
CA LEU A 802 14.42 120.74 4.48
C LEU A 802 15.55 119.99 3.79
N ASP A 803 15.65 118.68 4.02
CA ASP A 803 16.59 117.79 3.35
C ASP A 803 16.44 117.84 1.84
N ARG A 804 15.22 117.63 1.35
CA ARG A 804 14.91 117.76 -0.08
C ARG A 804 15.21 119.15 -0.61
N LEU A 805 14.98 120.22 0.18
CA LEU A 805 15.29 121.58 -0.24
C LEU A 805 16.79 121.78 -0.46
N TRP A 806 17.63 121.49 0.53
CA TRP A 806 19.06 121.75 0.45
C TRP A 806 19.74 120.88 -0.60
N HIS A 807 19.34 119.61 -0.73
CA HIS A 807 19.80 118.74 -1.82
C HIS A 807 19.46 119.32 -3.20
N ILE A 808 18.23 119.81 -3.41
CA ILE A 808 17.83 120.38 -4.70
C ILE A 808 18.54 121.72 -4.96
N VAL A 809 18.76 122.53 -3.93
CA VAL A 809 19.49 123.80 -4.03
C VAL A 809 20.96 123.56 -4.40
N TYR A 810 21.62 122.63 -3.72
CA TYR A 810 23.01 122.25 -4.01
C TYR A 810 23.14 121.60 -5.39
N ASN A 811 22.25 120.64 -5.71
CA ASN A 811 22.23 119.98 -7.02
C ASN A 811 22.01 120.99 -8.15
N PHE A 812 21.05 121.92 -8.01
CA PHE A 812 20.85 122.96 -9.01
C PHE A 812 22.08 123.86 -9.13
N HIS A 813 22.75 124.24 -8.05
CA HIS A 813 23.97 125.06 -8.14
C HIS A 813 25.11 124.31 -8.84
N MET A 814 25.38 123.06 -8.45
CA MET A 814 26.43 122.23 -9.07
C MET A 814 26.15 122.00 -10.55
N ASN A 815 24.89 121.76 -10.90
CA ASN A 815 24.48 121.53 -12.27
C ASN A 815 24.42 122.84 -13.06
N HIS A 816 23.96 123.95 -12.48
CA HIS A 816 23.95 125.27 -13.13
C HIS A 816 25.35 125.73 -13.52
N ASP A 817 26.35 125.57 -12.65
CA ASP A 817 27.73 125.91 -12.98
C ASP A 817 28.24 125.09 -14.18
N LYS A 818 27.92 123.78 -14.22
CA LYS A 818 28.23 122.91 -15.35
C LYS A 818 27.46 123.30 -16.62
N TRP A 819 26.18 123.64 -16.51
CA TRP A 819 25.31 123.92 -17.65
C TRP A 819 25.56 125.29 -18.28
N TYR A 820 25.95 126.29 -17.48
CA TYR A 820 26.13 127.66 -17.94
C TYR A 820 27.59 127.97 -18.36
N TYR A 821 28.59 127.43 -17.66
CA TYR A 821 30.01 127.67 -17.95
C TYR A 821 30.72 126.49 -18.64
N GLY A 822 30.10 125.31 -18.69
CA GLY A 822 30.69 124.12 -19.30
C GLY A 822 30.66 124.12 -20.84
N PRO A 823 31.46 123.27 -21.50
CA PRO A 823 31.46 123.14 -22.96
C PRO A 823 30.12 122.60 -23.47
N PHE A 824 29.50 123.29 -24.43
CA PHE A 824 28.23 122.87 -25.05
C PHE A 824 28.25 121.47 -25.70
N LEU A 825 29.45 120.99 -26.08
CA LEU A 825 29.63 119.68 -26.73
C LEU A 825 29.35 118.48 -25.79
N LEU A 826 29.46 118.69 -24.47
CA LEU A 826 29.32 117.65 -23.44
C LEU A 826 27.97 117.70 -22.71
N LEU A 827 27.06 118.59 -23.11
CA LEU A 827 25.76 118.80 -22.47
C LEU A 827 24.64 118.16 -23.29
N ASP A 828 23.77 117.37 -22.65
CA ASP A 828 22.53 116.87 -23.23
C ASP A 828 21.37 117.81 -22.87
N ALA A 829 20.82 118.49 -23.88
CA ALA A 829 19.81 119.52 -23.65
C ALA A 829 18.45 118.97 -23.22
N ASP A 830 18.10 117.73 -23.57
CA ASP A 830 16.82 117.13 -23.18
C ASP A 830 16.86 116.66 -21.72
N GLU A 831 17.99 116.11 -21.27
CA GLU A 831 18.22 115.75 -19.87
C GLU A 831 18.26 116.98 -18.97
N VAL A 832 18.99 118.03 -19.37
CA VAL A 832 19.03 119.32 -18.66
C VAL A 832 17.62 119.92 -18.52
N LYS A 833 16.80 119.84 -19.58
CA LYS A 833 15.42 120.33 -19.54
C LYS A 833 14.56 119.57 -18.53
N GLU A 834 14.65 118.25 -18.53
CA GLU A 834 13.88 117.41 -17.62
C GLU A 834 14.30 117.65 -16.16
N GLU A 835 15.60 117.72 -15.88
CA GLU A 835 16.12 118.05 -14.55
C GLU A 835 15.68 119.45 -14.09
N VAL A 836 15.81 120.48 -14.93
CA VAL A 836 15.38 121.85 -14.61
C VAL A 836 13.88 121.92 -14.34
N ASP A 837 13.05 121.26 -15.14
CA ASP A 837 11.60 121.21 -14.94
C ASP A 837 11.23 120.47 -13.65
N ASN A 838 11.91 119.37 -13.33
CA ASN A 838 11.71 118.61 -12.09
C ASN A 838 12.18 119.39 -10.85
N MET A 839 13.35 120.05 -10.91
CA MET A 839 13.84 120.93 -9.85
C MET A 839 12.88 122.10 -9.61
N TRP A 840 12.37 122.74 -10.67
CA TRP A 840 11.40 123.84 -10.56
C TRP A 840 10.08 123.38 -9.92
N ARG A 841 9.52 122.23 -10.36
CA ARG A 841 8.30 121.64 -9.78
C ARG A 841 8.50 121.28 -8.31
N THR A 842 9.66 120.75 -7.96
CA THR A 842 9.94 120.34 -6.59
C THR A 842 10.16 121.54 -5.68
N LEU A 843 10.91 122.56 -6.13
CA LEU A 843 11.04 123.84 -5.42
C LEU A 843 9.69 124.57 -5.29
N TYR A 844 8.80 124.47 -6.28
CA TYR A 844 7.43 125.00 -6.19
C TYR A 844 6.66 124.34 -5.04
N LYS A 845 6.69 123.00 -4.97
CA LYS A 845 6.03 122.24 -3.89
C LYS A 845 6.67 122.55 -2.54
N LEU A 846 8.00 122.58 -2.46
CA LEU A 846 8.75 122.86 -1.24
C LEU A 846 8.52 124.27 -0.70
N ALA A 847 8.44 125.28 -1.57
CA ALA A 847 8.08 126.65 -1.16
C ALA A 847 6.66 126.74 -0.56
N LYS A 848 5.74 125.85 -0.98
CA LYS A 848 4.40 125.77 -0.42
C LYS A 848 4.37 125.00 0.90
N THR A 849 5.17 123.94 1.06
CA THR A 849 5.23 123.13 2.29
C THR A 849 6.03 123.82 3.40
N LEU A 850 7.09 124.53 3.06
CA LEU A 850 7.96 125.25 4.00
C LEU A 850 7.46 126.66 4.35
N TYR A 851 6.15 126.92 4.21
CA TYR A 851 5.58 128.25 4.44
C TYR A 851 5.80 128.77 5.87
N ASP A 852 5.87 127.86 6.84
CA ASP A 852 6.14 128.12 8.26
C ASP A 852 7.62 128.43 8.58
N ILE A 853 8.53 128.23 7.62
CA ILE A 853 9.97 128.54 7.76
C ILE A 853 10.35 129.61 6.73
N PRO A 854 10.24 130.91 7.07
CA PRO A 854 10.42 132.01 6.13
C PRO A 854 11.78 132.01 5.41
N GLY A 855 12.87 131.61 6.09
CA GLY A 855 14.21 131.51 5.52
C GLY A 855 14.28 130.43 4.43
N ALA A 856 13.89 129.19 4.77
CA ALA A 856 13.86 128.07 3.83
C ALA A 856 12.92 128.33 2.63
N LYS A 857 11.75 128.94 2.86
CA LYS A 857 10.83 129.36 1.79
C LYS A 857 11.49 130.36 0.84
N ARG A 858 12.16 131.39 1.37
CA ARG A 858 12.87 132.37 0.53
C ARG A 858 14.00 131.73 -0.27
N ILE A 859 14.74 130.80 0.32
CA ILE A 859 15.77 130.04 -0.40
C ILE A 859 15.13 129.22 -1.53
N ALA A 860 14.02 128.53 -1.26
CA ALA A 860 13.27 127.79 -2.27
C ALA A 860 12.77 128.71 -3.39
N GLU A 861 12.20 129.87 -3.08
CA GLU A 861 11.71 130.86 -4.05
C GLU A 861 12.84 131.54 -4.81
N MET A 862 13.95 131.86 -4.15
CA MET A 862 15.12 132.49 -4.75
C MET A 862 15.80 131.54 -5.74
N VAL A 863 16.06 130.30 -5.32
CA VAL A 863 16.64 129.28 -6.21
C VAL A 863 15.64 128.93 -7.30
N ARG A 864 14.35 128.84 -7.01
CA ARG A 864 13.32 128.67 -8.05
C ARG A 864 13.32 129.82 -9.06
N ALA A 865 13.47 131.07 -8.62
CA ALA A 865 13.58 132.22 -9.53
C ALA A 865 14.86 132.15 -10.37
N LYS A 866 15.98 131.65 -9.82
CA LYS A 866 17.20 131.36 -10.58
C LYS A 866 16.99 130.24 -11.59
N VAL A 867 16.34 129.14 -11.19
CA VAL A 867 15.94 128.02 -12.06
C VAL A 867 15.02 128.52 -13.16
N GLU A 868 14.07 129.40 -12.85
CA GLU A 868 13.11 129.97 -13.81
C GLU A 868 13.76 130.91 -14.81
N LYS A 869 14.76 131.70 -14.37
CA LYS A 869 15.63 132.44 -15.29
C LYS A 869 16.44 131.50 -16.19
N PHE A 870 17.06 130.47 -15.61
CA PHE A 870 17.82 129.48 -16.38
C PHE A 870 16.93 128.72 -17.37
N ARG A 871 15.70 128.40 -16.98
CA ARG A 871 14.67 127.76 -17.80
C ARG A 871 14.36 128.53 -19.09
N GLN A 872 14.53 129.84 -19.11
CA GLN A 872 14.39 130.64 -20.34
C GLN A 872 15.52 130.40 -21.35
N TYR A 873 16.70 129.99 -20.88
CA TYR A 873 17.83 129.60 -21.74
C TYR A 873 17.73 128.15 -22.24
N VAL A 874 16.92 127.30 -21.60
CA VAL A 874 16.80 125.88 -21.98
C VAL A 874 16.38 125.68 -23.45
N PRO A 875 15.39 126.42 -24.02
CA PRO A 875 15.08 126.32 -25.45
C PRO A 875 16.26 126.70 -26.36
N VAL A 876 17.07 127.68 -25.95
CA VAL A 876 18.30 128.06 -26.68
C VAL A 876 19.34 126.94 -26.58
N LEU A 877 19.50 126.35 -25.41
CA LEU A 877 20.41 125.22 -25.17
C LEU A 877 20.02 123.99 -26.01
N GLN A 878 18.72 123.70 -26.18
CA GLN A 878 18.21 122.66 -27.09
C GLN A 878 18.56 122.93 -28.56
N VAL A 879 18.62 124.20 -28.98
CA VAL A 879 19.05 124.57 -30.33
C VAL A 879 20.56 124.44 -30.47
N VAL A 880 21.35 124.95 -29.52
CA VAL A 880 22.82 125.03 -29.56
C VAL A 880 23.52 123.68 -29.32
N CYS A 881 22.93 122.79 -28.52
CA CYS A 881 23.47 121.44 -28.28
C CYS A 881 22.96 120.40 -29.30
N ASN A 882 22.29 120.84 -30.36
CA ASN A 882 21.85 119.95 -31.42
C ASN A 882 23.05 119.41 -32.22
N LYS A 883 23.23 118.09 -32.21
CA LYS A 883 24.33 117.38 -32.91
C LYS A 883 24.36 117.62 -34.43
N GLY A 884 23.30 118.22 -35.01
CA GLY A 884 23.21 118.60 -36.43
C GLY A 884 23.72 120.00 -36.80
N LEU A 885 24.27 120.79 -35.87
CA LEU A 885 24.83 122.12 -36.17
C LEU A 885 26.14 122.04 -36.97
N GLN A 886 26.29 122.95 -37.93
CA GLN A 886 27.47 123.07 -38.81
C GLN A 886 28.01 124.51 -38.70
N ASP A 887 29.27 124.77 -39.07
CA ASP A 887 29.95 126.08 -38.89
C ASP A 887 29.15 127.31 -39.37
N ARG A 888 28.33 127.16 -40.41
CA ARG A 888 27.42 128.21 -40.92
C ARG A 888 26.31 128.62 -39.95
N HIS A 889 25.95 127.77 -39.00
CA HIS A 889 24.92 128.04 -38.00
C HIS A 889 25.50 128.70 -36.74
N TRP A 890 26.79 128.52 -36.45
CA TRP A 890 27.49 129.20 -35.34
C TRP A 890 27.80 130.68 -35.66
N THR A 891 27.75 131.05 -36.94
CA THR A 891 27.94 132.43 -37.41
C THR A 891 26.65 133.26 -37.43
N GLN A 892 25.48 132.62 -37.23
CA GLN A 892 24.16 133.24 -37.05
C GLN A 892 23.83 133.35 -35.56
#